data_AF-A0A2V8YMH3-F1
#
_entry.id   AF-A0A2V8YMH3-F1
#
_cell.length_a   1.000
_cell.length_b   1.000
_cell.length_c   1.000
_cell.angle_alpha   90.00
_cell.angle_beta   90.00
_cell.angle_gamma   90.00
#
_symmetry.space_group_name_H-M   'P 1'
#
loop_
_entity.id
_entity.type
_entity.pdbx_description
1 polymer ?
#
loop_
_entity_poly.entity_id
_entity_poly.type
_entity_poly.pdbx_seq_one_letter_code
_entity_poly.pdbx_strand_id
1 'polypeptide(L)'
;MPIIATPVSFIQRRITYEEAAWPSQFGYCASAICFFCKGAGAPSRVSSCGAPCCLGFRSQLRDFSPQTDNLGNLWVSFGNGSPHRLLVTPVDEPGYLVSDITPEGFLRVQRLPQAAPNPVFDTLHFAQPVWVMTRSGKKVPGVFAGLSVHLQPARVNPPKMNHPDEMYVDIGATSAADVRAAGVDVLDPIAIQRRWIPVGSSGDVGPATGDRFGCTALLQLLERIKDSKAKGTTTVAFVTQQWTGGRGLNRLLEEIKADEMIFVGRVAATGKGPTKSSAPVLVPGDGILLAVEDASAPLKGFSAEIKAIADADGERLTLVNASPPRMAGYAKPNAFPERFAQLEIPTLWPVTPGESISWNDRGNLERLLEAYLQIPKPASRRGEGAGGRDVTETSVLQVLVEAYGASGHEENVRKAVLSRLDARLQKRVETDPAGNLILHLGDEKREGKTPRIAFVAHMDEIGYEVKKIEDDGRLLVSVLGGGYQEYFLGHVALVHKADGTATGGALELPAGWDQPGFEWPHGPRSMDEPVQVYVGTHSAKETEQLGIKVGDWVTIPKEYRSLLGKRANARSFDDRVGCAALIEAVRALGPDLPGRDVTFIWSTEEEVGLKGAAAAAERMAKEGHAPDFVFAIDTFVSSDSPLESKRIADAEIGKGFVVRAVDNSNITSREYVDRVVNLARDNGIRAQYGVTGGGNDGAVFTRYGSVNIPLGWPLRYSHSPGEVIDTRDLDALSKIISVLAKSW
;
A
#
# COMPACT_ATOMS: atom_id res chain seq x y z
N MET A 1 -45.38 22.84 29.72
CA MET A 1 -45.03 21.64 30.53
C MET A 1 -44.38 20.62 29.61
N PRO A 2 -43.33 19.90 30.03
CA PRO A 2 -42.64 18.94 29.18
C PRO A 2 -43.44 17.62 29.07
N ILE A 3 -43.34 16.95 27.92
CA ILE A 3 -43.73 15.55 27.78
C ILE A 3 -42.47 14.75 27.44
N ILE A 4 -42.27 13.71 28.24
CA ILE A 4 -41.09 12.84 28.34
C ILE A 4 -40.69 12.28 26.97
N ALA A 5 -39.41 12.37 26.64
CA ALA A 5 -38.81 11.62 25.54
C ALA A 5 -38.36 10.23 26.04
N THR A 6 -38.81 9.17 25.37
CA THR A 6 -38.44 7.79 25.70
C THR A 6 -37.62 7.18 24.55
N PRO A 7 -36.31 6.91 24.71
CA PRO A 7 -35.53 6.26 23.66
C PRO A 7 -35.86 4.77 23.61
N VAL A 8 -36.56 4.33 22.55
CA VAL A 8 -36.80 2.90 22.30
C VAL A 8 -35.53 2.28 21.73
N SER A 9 -34.86 1.46 22.52
CA SER A 9 -33.63 0.76 22.13
C SER A 9 -33.92 -0.38 21.14
N PHE A 10 -33.73 -0.13 19.84
CA PHE A 10 -33.63 -1.21 18.85
C PHE A 10 -32.19 -1.69 18.69
N ILE A 11 -32.00 -3.00 18.76
CA ILE A 11 -30.69 -3.65 18.81
C ILE A 11 -30.04 -3.63 17.42
N GLN A 12 -29.18 -2.65 17.16
CA GLN A 12 -28.20 -2.76 16.07
C GLN A 12 -27.15 -3.80 16.43
N ARG A 13 -27.25 -5.01 15.86
CA ARG A 13 -26.06 -5.88 15.71
C ARG A 13 -25.15 -5.24 14.66
N ARG A 14 -24.22 -4.38 15.11
CA ARG A 14 -23.10 -3.95 14.27
C ARG A 14 -22.25 -5.17 13.93
N ILE A 15 -21.79 -5.25 12.69
CA ILE A 15 -20.73 -6.19 12.30
C ILE A 15 -19.44 -5.60 12.86
N THR A 16 -18.96 -6.18 13.97
CA THR A 16 -17.66 -5.87 14.56
C THR A 16 -16.63 -6.84 13.99
N TYR A 17 -15.57 -6.31 13.38
CA TYR A 17 -14.39 -7.11 13.06
C TYR A 17 -13.77 -7.64 14.37
N GLU A 18 -13.72 -8.96 14.55
CA GLU A 18 -12.86 -9.57 15.57
C GLU A 18 -11.42 -9.54 15.08
N GLU A 19 -10.78 -8.36 15.21
CA GLU A 19 -9.38 -8.17 14.86
C GLU A 19 -8.47 -8.96 15.82
N ALA A 20 -8.16 -10.20 15.44
CA ALA A 20 -6.99 -10.93 15.95
C ALA A 20 -5.68 -10.37 15.34
N ALA A 21 -5.57 -9.04 15.30
CA ALA A 21 -4.43 -8.30 14.76
C ALA A 21 -3.51 -7.79 15.88
N TRP A 22 -2.26 -7.53 15.52
CA TRP A 22 -1.19 -7.08 16.41
C TRP A 22 -1.60 -5.91 17.34
N PRO A 23 -1.17 -5.91 18.61
CA PRO A 23 -1.14 -4.70 19.42
C PRO A 23 -0.30 -3.64 18.68
N SER A 24 -0.93 -2.53 18.27
CA SER A 24 -0.35 -1.53 17.36
C SER A 24 0.87 -0.74 17.89
N GLN A 25 1.44 -1.18 19.02
CA GLN A 25 2.62 -0.62 19.68
C GLN A 25 3.95 -1.15 19.10
N PHE A 26 3.99 -2.39 18.57
CA PHE A 26 5.24 -3.07 18.23
C PHE A 26 5.84 -2.70 16.86
N GLY A 27 5.06 -2.16 15.90
CA GLY A 27 5.42 -2.16 14.47
C GLY A 27 6.21 -0.96 13.91
N TYR A 28 6.65 0.01 14.72
CA TYR A 28 6.87 1.38 14.23
C TYR A 28 8.26 2.02 14.43
N CYS A 29 9.32 1.27 14.73
CA CYS A 29 10.61 1.85 15.15
C CYS A 29 11.84 1.22 14.48
N ALA A 30 11.80 1.07 13.15
CA ALA A 30 12.90 0.55 12.34
C ALA A 30 12.90 1.22 10.94
N SER A 31 13.87 2.09 10.66
CA SER A 31 14.18 2.64 9.33
C SER A 31 15.62 3.18 9.33
N ALA A 32 16.36 3.05 8.23
CA ALA A 32 17.83 3.09 8.22
C ALA A 32 18.54 4.39 8.70
N ILE A 33 17.85 5.53 8.84
CA ILE A 33 18.50 6.83 9.07
C ILE A 33 18.19 7.39 10.46
N CYS A 34 18.88 6.84 11.46
CA CYS A 34 18.90 7.35 12.83
C CYS A 34 19.93 8.49 13.03
N PHE A 35 20.64 8.92 11.98
CA PHE A 35 21.99 9.46 12.10
C PHE A 35 22.10 11.00 12.19
N PHE A 36 21.16 11.76 11.64
CA PHE A 36 21.32 13.21 11.43
C PHE A 36 20.83 14.12 12.58
N CYS A 37 20.64 13.59 13.79
CA CYS A 37 20.16 14.37 14.95
C CYS A 37 21.27 15.11 15.75
N LYS A 38 22.52 15.17 15.28
CA LYS A 38 23.62 15.91 15.95
C LYS A 38 23.88 17.28 15.31
N GLY A 39 23.12 18.28 15.76
CA GLY A 39 23.55 19.68 15.67
C GLY A 39 24.79 19.93 16.53
N ALA A 40 25.66 20.84 16.11
CA ALA A 40 26.96 21.06 16.75
C ALA A 40 26.89 21.98 17.99
N GLY A 41 27.69 21.66 19.02
CA GLY A 41 28.14 22.63 20.02
C GLY A 41 27.44 22.65 21.38
N ALA A 42 27.67 21.63 22.23
CA ALA A 42 27.52 21.75 23.70
C ALA A 42 28.39 20.71 24.44
N PRO A 43 29.09 21.08 25.54
CA PRO A 43 29.91 20.14 26.31
C PRO A 43 29.14 19.44 27.46
N SER A 44 29.44 18.15 27.65
CA SER A 44 29.38 17.42 28.93
C SER A 44 28.14 17.56 29.84
N ARG A 45 27.05 16.85 29.50
CA ARG A 45 26.29 15.95 30.42
C ARG A 45 25.27 15.14 29.61
N VAL A 46 25.20 13.83 29.85
CA VAL A 46 24.42 12.90 29.00
C VAL A 46 23.03 12.67 29.61
N SER A 47 22.03 13.45 29.18
CA SER A 47 20.64 13.26 29.65
C SER A 47 19.53 13.76 28.70
N SER A 48 19.75 13.79 27.37
CA SER A 48 18.66 13.87 26.37
C SER A 48 19.17 13.64 24.94
N CYS A 49 18.77 12.54 24.29
CA CYS A 49 18.91 12.36 22.84
C CYS A 49 17.77 11.46 22.32
N GLY A 50 16.71 12.10 21.82
CA GLY A 50 15.48 11.44 21.37
C GLY A 50 15.46 11.23 19.86
N ALA A 51 16.25 10.27 19.35
CA ALA A 51 16.09 9.81 17.97
C ALA A 51 14.78 9.00 17.84
N PRO A 52 13.83 9.35 16.95
CA PRO A 52 12.49 8.75 16.95
C PRO A 52 12.48 7.23 16.82
N CYS A 53 13.37 6.67 15.99
CA CYS A 53 13.51 5.23 15.77
C CYS A 53 13.89 4.46 17.04
N CYS A 54 14.66 5.06 17.94
CA CYS A 54 15.05 4.41 19.20
C CYS A 54 13.94 4.45 20.26
N LEU A 55 12.92 5.32 20.13
CA LEU A 55 11.94 5.54 21.19
C LEU A 55 11.01 4.34 21.42
N GLY A 56 10.53 3.68 20.37
CA GLY A 56 9.66 2.48 20.49
C GLY A 56 10.39 1.30 21.14
N PHE A 57 11.51 0.87 20.57
CA PHE A 57 12.33 -0.21 21.15
C PHE A 57 12.78 0.12 22.58
N ARG A 58 13.27 1.35 22.85
CA ARG A 58 13.59 1.75 24.24
C ARG A 58 12.37 1.73 25.15
N SER A 59 11.17 2.05 24.66
CA SER A 59 9.95 2.06 25.49
C SER A 59 9.57 0.66 25.98
N GLN A 60 9.84 -0.37 25.17
CA GLN A 60 9.67 -1.79 25.52
C GLN A 60 10.84 -2.30 26.36
N LEU A 61 12.06 -1.86 26.04
CA LEU A 61 13.28 -2.27 26.73
C LEU A 61 13.59 -1.50 28.03
N ARG A 62 12.76 -0.53 28.43
CA ARG A 62 12.98 0.35 29.61
C ARG A 62 13.37 -0.41 30.88
N ASP A 63 12.65 -1.49 31.16
CA ASP A 63 12.80 -2.26 32.40
C ASP A 63 14.07 -3.12 32.41
N PHE A 64 14.77 -3.22 31.28
CA PHE A 64 15.98 -4.02 31.08
C PHE A 64 17.28 -3.19 31.07
N SER A 65 17.22 -1.90 31.43
CA SER A 65 18.38 -0.99 31.52
C SER A 65 19.25 -0.94 30.23
N PRO A 66 18.68 -0.57 29.07
CA PRO A 66 19.32 -0.74 27.78
C PRO A 66 20.46 0.25 27.52
N GLN A 67 21.57 -0.28 27.01
CA GLN A 67 22.75 0.49 26.59
C GLN A 67 22.63 0.90 25.11
N THR A 68 23.30 1.98 24.71
CA THR A 68 23.32 2.44 23.31
C THR A 68 24.66 3.07 22.97
N ASP A 69 25.19 2.76 21.79
CA ASP A 69 26.44 3.35 21.29
C ASP A 69 26.23 4.69 20.56
N ASN A 70 27.26 5.17 19.86
CA ASN A 70 27.24 6.40 19.07
C ASN A 70 26.71 6.22 17.63
N LEU A 71 26.46 5.00 17.17
CA LEU A 71 25.83 4.69 15.88
C LEU A 71 24.30 4.51 15.99
N GLY A 72 23.82 4.18 17.19
CA GLY A 72 22.42 3.89 17.47
C GLY A 72 22.12 2.40 17.70
N ASN A 73 23.14 1.55 17.81
CA ASN A 73 22.99 0.16 18.25
C ASN A 73 22.45 0.15 19.69
N LEU A 74 21.57 -0.80 20.00
CA LEU A 74 20.86 -0.90 21.28
C LEU A 74 21.01 -2.32 21.83
N TRP A 75 21.42 -2.50 23.09
CA TRP A 75 21.55 -3.85 23.68
C TRP A 75 21.25 -3.88 25.17
N VAL A 76 21.02 -5.10 25.67
CA VAL A 76 20.73 -5.43 27.07
C VAL A 76 21.49 -6.70 27.44
N SER A 77 22.05 -6.76 28.66
CA SER A 77 22.95 -7.83 29.10
C SER A 77 22.51 -8.42 30.44
N PHE A 78 22.56 -9.75 30.55
CA PHE A 78 22.02 -10.54 31.65
C PHE A 78 23.04 -11.57 32.15
N GLY A 79 22.90 -12.02 33.40
CA GLY A 79 23.80 -13.00 33.99
C GLY A 79 25.14 -12.41 34.44
N ASN A 80 26.16 -13.26 34.57
CA ASN A 80 27.54 -12.87 34.87
C ASN A 80 28.54 -14.00 34.55
N GLY A 81 29.79 -13.60 34.27
CA GLY A 81 30.89 -14.51 33.95
C GLY A 81 30.81 -15.12 32.55
N SER A 82 31.68 -16.10 32.28
CA SER A 82 31.74 -16.80 30.99
C SER A 82 30.76 -17.99 30.90
N PRO A 83 30.33 -18.38 29.68
CA PRO A 83 30.65 -17.72 28.42
C PRO A 83 29.83 -16.44 28.21
N HIS A 84 30.41 -15.50 27.47
CA HIS A 84 29.77 -14.27 27.03
C HIS A 84 29.08 -14.53 25.68
N ARG A 85 27.75 -14.53 25.66
CA ARG A 85 26.94 -14.79 24.47
C ARG A 85 26.42 -13.50 23.87
N LEU A 86 26.41 -13.42 22.54
CA LEU A 86 25.79 -12.34 21.79
C LEU A 86 24.69 -12.89 20.86
N LEU A 87 23.44 -12.60 21.18
CA LEU A 87 22.31 -12.76 20.26
C LEU A 87 22.06 -11.41 19.59
N VAL A 88 22.08 -11.35 18.25
CA VAL A 88 22.04 -10.07 17.54
C VAL A 88 21.18 -10.09 16.28
N THR A 89 20.34 -9.06 16.11
CA THR A 89 19.47 -8.84 14.93
C THR A 89 19.71 -7.45 14.34
N PRO A 90 19.61 -7.26 13.01
CA PRO A 90 19.51 -5.92 12.41
C PRO A 90 18.18 -5.25 12.79
N VAL A 91 18.12 -3.91 12.68
CA VAL A 91 16.89 -3.10 12.80
C VAL A 91 16.70 -2.08 11.67
N ASP A 92 17.58 -2.03 10.68
CA ASP A 92 17.43 -1.18 9.50
C ASP A 92 16.89 -1.95 8.28
N GLU A 93 15.97 -1.30 7.56
CA GLU A 93 15.44 -1.71 6.25
C GLU A 93 15.96 -0.75 5.16
N PRO A 94 16.09 -1.18 3.90
CA PRO A 94 16.35 -0.28 2.78
C PRO A 94 15.24 0.77 2.59
N GLY A 95 15.59 1.93 2.06
CA GLY A 95 14.65 3.02 1.83
C GLY A 95 15.32 4.24 1.21
N TYR A 96 14.79 5.43 1.48
CA TYR A 96 15.26 6.66 0.84
C TYR A 96 15.44 7.80 1.86
N LEU A 97 16.14 8.84 1.43
CA LEU A 97 16.22 10.14 2.09
C LEU A 97 15.70 11.22 1.16
N VAL A 98 15.13 12.30 1.70
CA VAL A 98 15.02 13.58 0.98
C VAL A 98 16.43 14.04 0.60
N SER A 99 16.71 14.17 -0.70
CA SER A 99 17.99 14.65 -1.22
C SER A 99 17.96 16.11 -1.65
N ASP A 100 16.81 16.59 -2.12
CA ASP A 100 16.53 18.00 -2.46
C ASP A 100 15.00 18.27 -2.41
N ILE A 101 14.60 19.55 -2.47
CA ILE A 101 13.20 20.00 -2.44
C ILE A 101 12.98 20.96 -3.62
N THR A 102 12.18 20.55 -4.62
CA THR A 102 11.95 21.35 -5.83
C THR A 102 11.14 22.61 -5.53
N PRO A 103 11.24 23.69 -6.34
CA PRO A 103 10.51 24.94 -6.12
C PRO A 103 8.99 24.75 -5.96
N GLU A 104 8.43 23.77 -6.65
CA GLU A 104 7.00 23.41 -6.70
C GLU A 104 6.55 22.54 -5.50
N GLY A 105 7.49 22.11 -4.65
CA GLY A 105 7.22 21.35 -3.42
C GLY A 105 7.33 19.83 -3.53
N PHE A 106 7.83 19.27 -4.65
CA PHE A 106 8.16 17.85 -4.71
C PHE A 106 9.49 17.57 -3.98
N LEU A 107 9.63 16.38 -3.41
CA LEU A 107 10.88 15.93 -2.79
C LEU A 107 11.66 15.08 -3.78
N ARG A 108 12.94 15.37 -3.97
CA ARG A 108 13.89 14.46 -4.63
C ARG A 108 14.41 13.45 -3.62
N VAL A 109 14.81 12.28 -4.09
CA VAL A 109 15.25 11.18 -3.20
C VAL A 109 16.68 10.72 -3.47
N GLN A 110 17.30 10.15 -2.43
CA GLN A 110 18.51 9.33 -2.52
C GLN A 110 18.23 8.00 -1.84
N ARG A 111 18.32 6.89 -2.58
CA ARG A 111 18.21 5.54 -2.01
C ARG A 111 19.36 5.25 -1.04
N LEU A 112 19.06 4.59 0.07
CA LEU A 112 20.02 3.89 0.92
C LEU A 112 19.61 2.42 1.04
N PRO A 113 20.46 1.46 0.62
CA PRO A 113 21.82 1.63 0.13
C PRO A 113 21.93 2.26 -1.28
N GLN A 114 23.12 2.80 -1.60
CA GLN A 114 23.39 3.39 -2.92
C GLN A 114 23.31 2.35 -4.05
N ALA A 115 23.73 1.10 -3.81
CA ALA A 115 23.38 -0.02 -4.68
C ALA A 115 21.94 -0.46 -4.38
N ALA A 116 21.15 -0.79 -5.40
CA ALA A 116 19.81 -1.36 -5.18
C ALA A 116 19.92 -2.75 -4.51
N PRO A 117 19.06 -3.07 -3.51
CA PRO A 117 19.05 -4.40 -2.89
C PRO A 117 18.74 -5.55 -3.85
N ASN A 118 17.89 -5.30 -4.84
CA ASN A 118 17.50 -6.22 -5.92
C ASN A 118 17.18 -5.39 -7.19
N PRO A 119 17.05 -6.01 -8.39
CA PRO A 119 16.89 -5.28 -9.66
C PRO A 119 15.65 -4.39 -9.75
N VAL A 120 14.55 -4.77 -9.09
CA VAL A 120 13.24 -4.11 -9.17
C VAL A 120 12.97 -3.13 -8.03
N PHE A 121 13.91 -2.96 -7.08
CA PHE A 121 13.65 -2.26 -5.82
C PHE A 121 13.10 -0.84 -6.00
N ASP A 122 13.63 -0.08 -6.96
CA ASP A 122 13.13 1.28 -7.25
C ASP A 122 11.73 1.21 -7.86
N THR A 123 11.52 0.33 -8.84
CA THR A 123 10.25 0.14 -9.55
C THR A 123 9.10 -0.18 -8.59
N LEU A 124 9.34 -1.05 -7.61
CA LEU A 124 8.34 -1.39 -6.58
C LEU A 124 8.08 -0.27 -5.55
N HIS A 125 8.68 0.90 -5.72
CA HIS A 125 8.34 2.10 -4.93
C HIS A 125 7.60 3.16 -5.76
N PHE A 126 7.54 3.08 -7.09
CA PHE A 126 6.78 4.04 -7.90
C PHE A 126 5.27 3.93 -7.60
N ALA A 127 4.60 5.09 -7.57
CA ALA A 127 3.20 5.22 -7.19
C ALA A 127 2.81 4.64 -5.80
N GLN A 128 3.76 4.38 -4.91
CA GLN A 128 3.45 3.85 -3.58
C GLN A 128 3.29 4.96 -2.52
N PRO A 129 2.33 4.84 -1.58
CA PRO A 129 2.21 5.74 -0.44
C PRO A 129 3.41 5.59 0.51
N VAL A 130 3.89 6.71 1.05
CA VAL A 130 5.09 6.79 1.89
C VAL A 130 4.87 7.62 3.16
N TRP A 131 5.67 7.32 4.18
CA TRP A 131 5.91 8.22 5.30
C TRP A 131 7.24 8.94 5.12
N VAL A 132 7.19 10.28 5.10
CA VAL A 132 8.35 11.13 5.33
C VAL A 132 8.48 11.36 6.84
N MET A 133 9.58 10.90 7.44
CA MET A 133 9.80 10.91 8.88
C MET A 133 10.66 12.12 9.26
N THR A 134 10.00 13.21 9.64
CA THR A 134 10.70 14.47 9.97
C THR A 134 11.65 14.35 11.16
N ARG A 135 12.66 15.21 11.22
CA ARG A 135 13.55 15.42 12.38
C ARG A 135 12.83 15.59 13.73
N SER A 136 11.56 16.00 13.73
CA SER A 136 10.71 16.12 14.95
C SER A 136 10.08 14.80 15.41
N GLY A 137 10.18 13.71 14.64
CA GLY A 137 9.45 12.46 14.84
C GLY A 137 8.03 12.45 14.26
N LYS A 138 7.49 13.60 13.82
CA LYS A 138 6.24 13.66 13.05
C LYS A 138 6.41 12.90 11.74
N LYS A 139 5.49 11.98 11.46
CA LYS A 139 5.30 11.36 10.14
C LYS A 139 4.45 12.31 9.28
N VAL A 140 4.90 12.60 8.06
CA VAL A 140 4.14 13.33 7.04
C VAL A 140 3.78 12.33 5.94
N PRO A 141 2.50 12.20 5.55
CA PRO A 141 2.11 11.32 4.46
C PRO A 141 2.54 11.93 3.12
N GLY A 142 2.85 11.06 2.17
CA GLY A 142 3.08 11.41 0.78
C GLY A 142 2.94 10.19 -0.12
N VAL A 143 3.28 10.36 -1.38
CA VAL A 143 3.33 9.28 -2.37
C VAL A 143 4.55 9.46 -3.27
N PHE A 144 5.20 8.38 -3.69
CA PHE A 144 6.10 8.44 -4.84
C PHE A 144 5.31 8.77 -6.11
N ALA A 145 5.80 9.71 -6.92
CA ALA A 145 5.20 10.05 -8.19
C ALA A 145 5.20 8.83 -9.14
N GLY A 146 4.08 8.62 -9.84
CA GLY A 146 3.96 7.64 -10.92
C GLY A 146 3.86 8.28 -12.30
N LEU A 147 3.69 7.42 -13.30
CA LEU A 147 3.19 7.73 -14.63
C LEU A 147 1.73 7.25 -14.73
N SER A 148 0.87 8.03 -15.36
CA SER A 148 -0.54 7.64 -15.59
C SER A 148 -0.65 6.77 -16.84
N VAL A 149 -1.39 5.64 -16.81
CA VAL A 149 -1.43 4.70 -17.95
C VAL A 149 -2.00 5.31 -19.23
N HIS A 150 -3.07 6.09 -19.13
CA HIS A 150 -3.75 6.72 -20.28
C HIS A 150 -2.91 7.73 -21.07
N LEU A 151 -1.83 8.26 -20.47
CA LEU A 151 -0.89 9.16 -21.15
C LEU A 151 0.23 8.43 -21.90
N GLN A 152 0.34 7.09 -21.77
CA GLN A 152 1.39 6.29 -22.41
C GLN A 152 1.50 6.48 -23.93
N PRO A 153 0.40 6.50 -24.73
CA PRO A 153 0.48 6.68 -26.18
C PRO A 153 1.04 8.05 -26.61
N ALA A 154 1.08 9.03 -25.69
CA ALA A 154 1.55 10.38 -25.93
C ALA A 154 3.06 10.59 -25.66
N ARG A 155 3.76 9.60 -25.08
CA ARG A 155 5.18 9.69 -24.70
C ARG A 155 6.08 9.10 -25.80
N VAL A 156 7.13 9.84 -26.18
CA VAL A 156 8.15 9.38 -27.16
C VAL A 156 9.33 8.71 -26.44
N ASN A 157 9.72 9.25 -25.28
CA ASN A 157 10.74 8.69 -24.38
C ASN A 157 10.16 8.72 -22.95
N PRO A 158 9.41 7.70 -22.50
CA PRO A 158 8.93 7.64 -21.13
C PRO A 158 10.10 7.44 -20.14
N PRO A 159 9.99 7.96 -18.89
CA PRO A 159 10.82 7.50 -17.78
C PRO A 159 10.74 5.97 -17.63
N LYS A 160 11.84 5.32 -17.26
CA LYS A 160 11.91 3.86 -17.08
C LYS A 160 11.30 3.37 -15.76
N MET A 161 11.13 4.26 -14.80
CA MET A 161 10.65 3.98 -13.44
C MET A 161 11.50 2.93 -12.71
N ASN A 162 12.83 3.05 -12.83
CA ASN A 162 13.78 2.09 -12.24
C ASN A 162 15.09 2.71 -11.72
N HIS A 163 15.11 4.03 -11.47
CA HIS A 163 16.26 4.71 -10.87
C HIS A 163 15.85 5.92 -10.01
N PRO A 164 16.56 6.26 -8.91
CA PRO A 164 16.22 7.41 -8.06
C PRO A 164 16.23 8.77 -8.77
N ASP A 165 16.96 8.89 -9.89
CA ASP A 165 16.91 10.10 -10.73
C ASP A 165 15.52 10.35 -11.33
N GLU A 166 14.71 9.31 -11.51
CA GLU A 166 13.32 9.39 -11.96
C GLU A 166 12.33 9.38 -10.79
N MET A 167 12.78 9.43 -9.53
CA MET A 167 11.90 9.38 -8.37
C MET A 167 11.65 10.76 -7.76
N TYR A 168 10.40 11.02 -7.43
CA TYR A 168 9.92 12.21 -6.73
C TYR A 168 8.89 11.79 -5.68
N VAL A 169 8.76 12.50 -4.57
CA VAL A 169 7.65 12.33 -3.61
C VAL A 169 6.77 13.57 -3.58
N ASP A 170 5.46 13.39 -3.73
CA ASP A 170 4.44 14.42 -3.51
C ASP A 170 3.87 14.25 -2.08
N ILE A 171 4.04 15.28 -1.25
CA ILE A 171 3.44 15.38 0.10
C ILE A 171 2.21 16.31 0.11
N GLY A 172 1.71 16.71 -1.06
CA GLY A 172 0.62 17.67 -1.23
C GLY A 172 1.05 19.15 -1.16
N ALA A 173 2.36 19.42 -1.16
CA ALA A 173 2.89 20.79 -1.15
C ALA A 173 2.66 21.52 -2.49
N THR A 174 2.57 22.85 -2.44
CA THR A 174 2.52 23.71 -3.64
C THR A 174 3.80 24.53 -3.84
N SER A 175 4.76 24.43 -2.91
CA SER A 175 6.03 25.12 -2.95
C SER A 175 7.07 24.49 -2.03
N ALA A 176 8.35 24.78 -2.28
CA ALA A 176 9.46 24.50 -1.37
C ALA A 176 9.33 25.16 0.02
N ALA A 177 8.41 26.14 0.19
CA ALA A 177 8.11 26.75 1.48
C ALA A 177 7.09 25.91 2.28
N ASP A 178 6.06 25.37 1.61
CA ASP A 178 5.05 24.49 2.24
C ASP A 178 5.69 23.22 2.82
N VAL A 179 6.66 22.64 2.10
CA VAL A 179 7.44 21.47 2.55
C VAL A 179 8.13 21.76 3.88
N ARG A 180 8.84 22.89 3.98
CA ARG A 180 9.55 23.30 5.20
C ARG A 180 8.58 23.67 6.31
N ALA A 181 7.45 24.31 6.00
CA ALA A 181 6.38 24.61 6.95
C ALA A 181 5.70 23.34 7.51
N ALA A 182 5.64 22.25 6.74
CA ALA A 182 5.20 20.94 7.21
C ALA A 182 6.20 20.26 8.17
N GLY A 183 7.43 20.78 8.27
CA GLY A 183 8.52 20.24 9.07
C GLY A 183 9.43 19.27 8.33
N VAL A 184 9.29 19.15 7.00
CA VAL A 184 10.14 18.29 6.16
C VAL A 184 11.39 19.07 5.70
N ASP A 185 12.54 18.44 5.82
CA ASP A 185 13.85 18.98 5.46
C ASP A 185 14.69 17.94 4.69
N VAL A 186 15.80 18.38 4.09
CA VAL A 186 16.78 17.47 3.48
C VAL A 186 17.35 16.54 4.56
N LEU A 187 17.61 15.29 4.19
CA LEU A 187 18.03 14.19 5.07
C LEU A 187 16.95 13.64 6.01
N ASP A 188 15.67 13.99 5.84
CA ASP A 188 14.57 13.25 6.47
C ASP A 188 14.35 11.88 5.77
N PRO A 189 14.29 10.75 6.52
CA PRO A 189 14.03 9.44 5.94
C PRO A 189 12.64 9.28 5.34
N ILE A 190 12.57 8.52 4.25
CA ILE A 190 11.35 8.15 3.52
C ILE A 190 11.28 6.62 3.44
N ALA A 191 10.13 6.05 3.82
CA ALA A 191 9.84 4.63 3.70
C ALA A 191 8.39 4.41 3.25
N ILE A 192 8.11 3.30 2.57
CA ILE A 192 6.76 2.91 2.17
C ILE A 192 5.81 2.84 3.38
N GLN A 193 4.53 3.20 3.19
CA GLN A 193 3.54 3.07 4.25
C GLN A 193 3.28 1.57 4.51
N ARG A 194 3.86 1.06 5.59
CA ARG A 194 3.77 -0.35 5.97
C ARG A 194 2.35 -0.70 6.40
N ARG A 195 1.78 -1.68 5.70
CA ARG A 195 0.57 -2.42 6.07
C ARG A 195 0.94 -3.90 6.04
N TRP A 196 0.77 -4.57 7.17
CA TRP A 196 0.93 -6.02 7.27
C TRP A 196 -0.45 -6.65 7.31
N ILE A 197 -0.60 -7.82 6.70
CA ILE A 197 -1.87 -8.53 6.56
C ILE A 197 -1.63 -10.02 6.88
N PRO A 198 -2.47 -10.64 7.73
CA PRO A 198 -2.44 -12.09 7.93
C PRO A 198 -2.73 -12.82 6.63
N VAL A 199 -1.96 -13.89 6.37
CA VAL A 199 -2.03 -14.69 5.14
C VAL A 199 -1.97 -16.17 5.49
N GLY A 200 -2.82 -16.98 4.87
CA GLY A 200 -3.01 -18.38 5.25
C GLY A 200 -3.57 -18.55 6.67
N SER A 201 -3.13 -19.61 7.35
CA SER A 201 -3.48 -19.91 8.75
C SER A 201 -2.51 -19.32 9.78
N SER A 202 -1.30 -18.97 9.34
CA SER A 202 -0.17 -18.66 10.24
C SER A 202 0.96 -17.86 9.57
N GLY A 203 0.72 -17.22 8.43
CA GLY A 203 1.67 -16.32 7.78
C GLY A 203 1.30 -14.85 7.96
N ASP A 204 2.28 -13.97 7.70
CA ASP A 204 2.06 -12.53 7.53
C ASP A 204 2.72 -12.07 6.22
N VAL A 205 2.20 -10.97 5.65
CA VAL A 205 2.73 -10.40 4.42
C VAL A 205 2.75 -8.87 4.45
N GLY A 206 3.85 -8.29 3.99
CA GLY A 206 4.04 -6.86 3.82
C GLY A 206 5.49 -6.38 3.97
N PRO A 207 5.76 -5.07 3.81
CA PRO A 207 7.10 -4.54 3.63
C PRO A 207 8.01 -4.72 4.85
N ALA A 208 9.23 -5.21 4.58
CA ALA A 208 10.32 -5.39 5.55
C ALA A 208 9.92 -6.21 6.79
N THR A 209 9.14 -7.26 6.56
CA THR A 209 8.78 -8.27 7.58
C THR A 209 9.94 -9.24 7.81
N GLY A 210 10.69 -9.55 6.76
CA GLY A 210 11.93 -10.33 6.77
C GLY A 210 13.15 -9.62 7.38
N ASP A 211 13.14 -8.28 7.52
CA ASP A 211 14.11 -7.56 8.36
C ASP A 211 13.71 -7.58 9.85
N ARG A 212 12.46 -7.96 10.19
CA ARG A 212 11.88 -7.78 11.53
C ARG A 212 11.56 -9.05 12.30
N PHE A 213 11.52 -10.23 11.68
CA PHE A 213 11.30 -11.48 12.43
C PHE A 213 12.34 -11.68 13.55
N GLY A 214 13.60 -11.32 13.31
CA GLY A 214 14.67 -11.36 14.32
C GLY A 214 14.45 -10.35 15.45
N CYS A 215 13.94 -9.15 15.14
CA CYS A 215 13.55 -8.16 16.14
C CYS A 215 12.46 -8.70 17.08
N THR A 216 11.41 -9.31 16.52
CA THR A 216 10.27 -9.80 17.31
C THR A 216 10.62 -11.05 18.11
N ALA A 217 11.43 -11.96 17.55
CA ALA A 217 11.96 -13.12 18.26
C ALA A 217 12.86 -12.73 19.44
N LEU A 218 13.82 -11.82 19.24
CA LEU A 218 14.71 -11.38 20.31
C LEU A 218 14.00 -10.51 21.37
N LEU A 219 12.94 -9.76 21.01
CA LEU A 219 12.09 -9.09 22.01
C LEU A 219 11.30 -10.08 22.88
N GLN A 220 10.66 -11.09 22.29
CA GLN A 220 9.88 -12.07 23.06
C GLN A 220 10.78 -13.00 23.91
N LEU A 221 12.00 -13.28 23.44
CA LEU A 221 13.04 -13.94 24.24
C LEU A 221 13.41 -13.11 25.48
N LEU A 222 13.49 -11.78 25.37
CA LEU A 222 13.82 -10.89 26.48
C LEU A 222 12.73 -10.82 27.56
N GLU A 223 11.45 -10.91 27.19
CA GLU A 223 10.36 -11.02 28.18
C GLU A 223 10.50 -12.26 29.08
N ARG A 224 11.21 -13.30 28.60
CA ARG A 224 11.39 -14.61 29.26
C ARG A 224 12.80 -14.87 29.80
N ILE A 225 13.82 -14.10 29.38
CA ILE A 225 15.23 -14.35 29.76
C ILE A 225 15.47 -14.25 31.28
N LYS A 226 14.63 -13.50 32.00
CA LYS A 226 14.62 -13.39 33.48
C LYS A 226 14.45 -14.75 34.20
N ASP A 227 13.82 -15.73 33.53
CA ASP A 227 13.56 -17.08 34.05
C ASP A 227 14.63 -18.09 33.61
N SER A 228 15.66 -17.66 32.87
CA SER A 228 16.78 -18.49 32.42
C SER A 228 17.63 -19.00 33.59
N LYS A 229 18.18 -20.21 33.42
CA LYS A 229 19.20 -20.79 34.31
C LYS A 229 20.59 -20.87 33.64
N ALA A 230 20.77 -20.23 32.49
CA ALA A 230 22.04 -20.24 31.77
C ALA A 230 23.16 -19.64 32.61
N LYS A 231 24.29 -20.36 32.70
CA LYS A 231 25.54 -19.83 33.25
C LYS A 231 26.22 -18.92 32.22
N GLY A 232 26.91 -17.90 32.71
CA GLY A 232 27.60 -16.91 31.88
C GLY A 232 26.81 -15.61 31.73
N THR A 233 27.20 -14.81 30.74
CA THR A 233 26.62 -13.49 30.45
C THR A 233 25.97 -13.54 29.08
N THR A 234 24.67 -13.26 28.97
CA THR A 234 23.97 -13.21 27.67
C THR A 234 23.62 -11.77 27.34
N THR A 235 24.09 -11.28 26.19
CA THR A 235 23.70 -9.99 25.62
C THR A 235 22.76 -10.22 24.44
N VAL A 236 21.68 -9.45 24.39
CA VAL A 236 20.76 -9.37 23.25
C VAL A 236 20.88 -7.98 22.65
N ALA A 237 21.14 -7.91 21.34
CA ALA A 237 21.50 -6.68 20.66
C ALA A 237 20.72 -6.45 19.35
N PHE A 238 20.48 -5.17 19.08
CA PHE A 238 19.71 -4.64 17.97
C PHE A 238 20.65 -3.67 17.22
N VAL A 239 21.18 -4.10 16.08
CA VAL A 239 22.23 -3.38 15.34
C VAL A 239 21.69 -2.60 14.15
N THR A 240 22.34 -1.48 13.87
CA THR A 240 21.99 -0.56 12.79
C THR A 240 22.98 -0.65 11.63
N GLN A 241 22.63 -0.03 10.50
CA GLN A 241 23.50 0.09 9.33
C GLN A 241 23.97 -1.26 8.76
N GLN A 242 23.12 -2.30 8.82
CA GLN A 242 23.27 -3.52 8.04
C GLN A 242 23.43 -3.17 6.56
N TRP A 243 22.45 -2.45 6.01
CA TRP A 243 22.35 -2.21 4.57
C TRP A 243 23.44 -1.26 4.04
N THR A 244 24.05 -0.45 4.91
CA THR A 244 25.19 0.42 4.58
C THR A 244 26.55 -0.19 4.93
N GLY A 245 26.61 -1.51 5.14
CA GLY A 245 27.87 -2.30 5.24
C GLY A 245 28.10 -2.98 6.58
N GLY A 246 27.05 -3.40 7.30
CA GLY A 246 27.16 -4.08 8.59
C GLY A 246 27.81 -3.24 9.69
N ARG A 247 27.74 -1.89 9.59
CA ARG A 247 28.59 -0.99 10.37
C ARG A 247 28.28 -1.05 11.87
N GLY A 248 27.00 -1.14 12.24
CA GLY A 248 26.58 -1.30 13.62
C GLY A 248 27.10 -2.61 14.22
N LEU A 249 26.96 -3.73 13.51
CA LEU A 249 27.50 -5.02 13.93
C LEU A 249 29.03 -4.99 14.09
N ASN A 250 29.73 -4.41 13.10
CA ASN A 250 31.18 -4.27 13.14
C ASN A 250 31.67 -3.41 14.33
N ARG A 251 30.90 -2.38 14.72
CA ARG A 251 31.18 -1.61 15.94
C ARG A 251 30.89 -2.42 17.21
N LEU A 252 29.77 -3.15 17.25
CA LEU A 252 29.37 -3.94 18.41
C LEU A 252 30.39 -5.04 18.74
N LEU A 253 30.98 -5.68 17.72
CA LEU A 253 32.10 -6.64 17.89
C LEU A 253 33.40 -6.01 18.42
N GLU A 254 33.52 -4.68 18.43
CA GLU A 254 34.60 -3.99 19.13
C GLU A 254 34.26 -3.68 20.60
N GLU A 255 33.02 -3.29 20.88
CA GLU A 255 32.56 -2.98 22.24
C GLU A 255 32.29 -4.24 23.09
N ILE A 256 31.85 -5.33 22.47
CA ILE A 256 31.42 -6.57 23.14
C ILE A 256 32.24 -7.75 22.62
N LYS A 257 33.18 -8.22 23.45
CA LYS A 257 33.98 -9.42 23.19
C LYS A 257 33.22 -10.66 23.67
N ALA A 258 32.44 -11.25 22.77
CA ALA A 258 31.66 -12.45 23.02
C ALA A 258 32.49 -13.72 22.77
N ASP A 259 32.30 -14.73 23.63
CA ASP A 259 32.80 -16.10 23.45
C ASP A 259 31.94 -16.88 22.43
N GLU A 260 30.64 -16.54 22.33
CA GLU A 260 29.65 -17.17 21.43
C GLU A 260 28.78 -16.11 20.75
N MET A 261 28.42 -16.28 19.47
CA MET A 261 27.50 -15.38 18.76
C MET A 261 26.50 -16.11 17.87
N ILE A 262 25.21 -15.75 17.99
CA ILE A 262 24.16 -16.10 17.05
C ILE A 262 23.64 -14.80 16.39
N PHE A 263 23.79 -14.70 15.08
CA PHE A 263 23.14 -13.66 14.28
C PHE A 263 21.76 -14.14 13.81
N VAL A 264 20.73 -13.34 14.01
CA VAL A 264 19.35 -13.63 13.61
C VAL A 264 18.93 -12.60 12.57
N GLY A 265 18.80 -12.99 11.31
CA GLY A 265 18.53 -12.08 10.19
C GLY A 265 18.90 -12.67 8.83
N ARG A 266 18.39 -12.04 7.75
CA ARG A 266 18.36 -12.65 6.40
C ARG A 266 19.72 -13.18 5.91
N VAL A 267 19.70 -14.32 5.22
CA VAL A 267 20.89 -14.96 4.64
C VAL A 267 21.08 -14.51 3.20
N ALA A 268 22.29 -14.06 2.87
CA ALA A 268 22.70 -13.83 1.49
C ALA A 268 23.15 -15.15 0.86
N ALA A 269 22.27 -15.76 0.06
CA ALA A 269 22.54 -17.00 -0.66
C ALA A 269 23.72 -16.86 -1.65
N THR A 270 24.61 -17.86 -1.68
CA THR A 270 25.88 -17.78 -2.43
C THR A 270 25.74 -18.12 -3.92
N GLY A 271 25.22 -17.17 -4.70
CA GLY A 271 25.05 -17.29 -6.16
C GLY A 271 26.36 -17.32 -6.97
N LYS A 272 27.07 -18.46 -6.99
CA LYS A 272 28.17 -18.76 -7.94
C LYS A 272 28.20 -20.23 -8.40
N GLY A 273 27.20 -20.65 -9.18
CA GLY A 273 27.22 -21.95 -9.86
C GLY A 273 26.06 -22.16 -10.83
N PRO A 274 26.29 -22.37 -12.14
CA PRO A 274 25.24 -22.69 -13.11
C PRO A 274 24.91 -24.19 -13.08
N THR A 275 24.29 -24.66 -11.99
CA THR A 275 23.90 -26.07 -11.83
C THR A 275 22.45 -26.21 -11.41
N LYS A 276 21.68 -26.98 -12.18
CA LYS A 276 20.37 -27.51 -11.76
C LYS A 276 20.58 -28.44 -10.56
N SER A 277 20.39 -27.92 -9.35
CA SER A 277 20.24 -28.72 -8.14
C SER A 277 18.78 -28.69 -7.72
N SER A 278 18.17 -29.84 -7.50
CA SER A 278 16.78 -29.97 -7.05
C SER A 278 16.64 -29.77 -5.53
N ALA A 279 17.24 -28.69 -5.02
CA ALA A 279 16.93 -28.21 -3.68
C ALA A 279 15.47 -27.69 -3.69
N PRO A 280 14.64 -28.02 -2.70
CA PRO A 280 13.30 -27.46 -2.62
C PRO A 280 13.39 -25.94 -2.45
N VAL A 281 12.49 -25.21 -3.12
CA VAL A 281 12.27 -23.79 -2.83
C VAL A 281 11.67 -23.72 -1.43
N LEU A 282 12.44 -23.20 -0.47
CA LEU A 282 12.03 -23.13 0.93
C LEU A 282 10.96 -22.04 1.09
N VAL A 283 9.82 -22.41 1.66
CA VAL A 283 8.63 -21.56 1.79
C VAL A 283 8.27 -21.32 3.26
N PRO A 284 7.60 -20.20 3.60
CA PRO A 284 7.01 -19.96 4.91
C PRO A 284 6.27 -21.20 5.44
N GLY A 285 6.71 -21.74 6.59
CA GLY A 285 6.26 -23.02 7.14
C GLY A 285 7.33 -24.12 7.12
N ASP A 286 8.47 -23.92 6.44
CA ASP A 286 9.56 -24.90 6.38
C ASP A 286 10.49 -24.92 7.62
N GLY A 287 10.22 -24.11 8.65
CA GLY A 287 10.95 -24.08 9.91
C GLY A 287 12.12 -23.09 9.91
N ILE A 288 13.24 -23.48 10.51
CA ILE A 288 14.41 -22.62 10.74
C ILE A 288 15.47 -22.87 9.66
N LEU A 289 16.12 -21.82 9.17
CA LEU A 289 17.28 -21.91 8.28
C LEU A 289 18.57 -21.66 9.07
N LEU A 290 19.57 -22.53 8.91
CA LEU A 290 20.92 -22.39 9.45
C LEU A 290 21.91 -22.17 8.32
N ALA A 291 22.52 -20.98 8.31
CA ALA A 291 23.53 -20.58 7.35
C ALA A 291 24.85 -21.36 7.54
N VAL A 292 25.35 -21.94 6.45
CA VAL A 292 26.64 -22.63 6.39
C VAL A 292 27.34 -22.37 5.04
N GLU A 293 28.66 -22.50 5.00
CA GLU A 293 29.44 -22.33 3.77
C GLU A 293 29.11 -23.42 2.72
N ASP A 294 28.90 -24.65 3.18
CA ASP A 294 28.47 -25.79 2.37
C ASP A 294 27.49 -26.68 3.17
N ALA A 295 26.22 -26.70 2.75
CA ALA A 295 25.13 -27.49 3.31
C ALA A 295 25.18 -28.98 2.91
N SER A 296 26.05 -29.37 1.98
CA SER A 296 26.32 -30.78 1.63
C SER A 296 27.44 -31.39 2.49
N ALA A 297 28.24 -30.57 3.16
CA ALA A 297 29.31 -31.01 4.04
C ALA A 297 28.80 -31.39 5.45
N PRO A 298 29.46 -32.34 6.14
CA PRO A 298 29.15 -32.64 7.55
C PRO A 298 29.39 -31.42 8.46
N LEU A 299 28.36 -31.04 9.22
CA LEU A 299 28.41 -29.94 10.18
C LEU A 299 29.50 -30.12 11.25
N LYS A 300 30.12 -29.02 11.65
CA LYS A 300 31.21 -28.95 12.63
C LYS A 300 31.04 -27.73 13.53
N GLY A 301 31.71 -27.74 14.68
CA GLY A 301 31.75 -26.61 15.61
C GLY A 301 30.35 -26.18 16.08
N PHE A 302 30.19 -24.88 16.30
CA PHE A 302 28.97 -24.33 16.92
C PHE A 302 27.70 -24.57 16.09
N SER A 303 27.77 -24.58 14.76
CA SER A 303 26.63 -24.94 13.90
C SER A 303 26.13 -26.38 14.14
N ALA A 304 27.03 -27.33 14.44
CA ALA A 304 26.65 -28.69 14.80
C ALA A 304 25.94 -28.76 16.17
N GLU A 305 26.37 -27.93 17.13
CA GLU A 305 25.73 -27.82 18.44
C GLU A 305 24.33 -27.21 18.32
N ILE A 306 24.16 -26.13 17.54
CA ILE A 306 22.85 -25.52 17.25
C ILE A 306 21.91 -26.51 16.57
N LYS A 307 22.40 -27.31 15.60
CA LYS A 307 21.61 -28.37 14.97
C LYS A 307 21.19 -29.46 15.97
N ALA A 308 22.08 -29.89 16.85
CA ALA A 308 21.78 -30.88 17.88
C ALA A 308 20.77 -30.37 18.93
N ILE A 309 20.79 -29.07 19.26
CA ILE A 309 19.77 -28.45 20.12
C ILE A 309 18.41 -28.45 19.43
N ALA A 310 18.34 -28.06 18.15
CA ALA A 310 17.09 -28.11 17.37
C ALA A 310 16.52 -29.53 17.30
N ASP A 311 17.35 -30.53 16.98
CA ASP A 311 16.94 -31.94 16.89
C ASP A 311 16.49 -32.52 18.24
N ALA A 312 17.13 -32.13 19.35
CA ALA A 312 16.76 -32.58 20.69
C ALA A 312 15.41 -31.99 21.15
N ASP A 313 15.06 -30.80 20.68
CA ASP A 313 13.84 -30.09 21.09
C ASP A 313 12.66 -30.26 20.10
N GLY A 314 12.92 -30.88 18.94
CA GLY A 314 11.93 -31.23 17.91
C GLY A 314 11.74 -30.17 16.82
N GLU A 315 12.64 -29.19 16.73
CA GLU A 315 12.52 -28.05 15.80
C GLU A 315 13.07 -28.39 14.41
N ARG A 316 12.25 -28.20 13.37
CA ARG A 316 12.67 -28.38 11.98
C ARG A 316 13.72 -27.32 11.61
N LEU A 317 14.95 -27.76 11.36
CA LEU A 317 16.07 -26.89 10.97
C LEU A 317 16.72 -27.41 9.68
N THR A 318 16.78 -26.55 8.66
CA THR A 318 17.31 -26.82 7.32
C THR A 318 18.61 -26.06 7.09
N LEU A 319 19.58 -26.67 6.41
CA LEU A 319 20.88 -26.07 6.08
C LEU A 319 20.82 -25.28 4.77
N VAL A 320 21.41 -24.09 4.71
CA VAL A 320 21.45 -23.26 3.50
C VAL A 320 22.85 -22.70 3.20
N ASN A 321 23.22 -22.69 1.91
CA ASN A 321 24.52 -22.19 1.44
C ASN A 321 24.58 -20.65 1.52
N ALA A 322 25.51 -20.15 2.33
CA ALA A 322 25.45 -18.80 2.87
C ALA A 322 26.83 -18.12 2.96
N SER A 323 26.85 -16.81 2.76
CA SER A 323 27.95 -15.96 3.26
C SER A 323 27.59 -15.38 4.63
N PRO A 324 28.54 -15.29 5.59
CA PRO A 324 28.32 -14.58 6.85
C PRO A 324 27.91 -13.10 6.66
N PRO A 325 27.33 -12.44 7.68
CA PRO A 325 26.79 -11.08 7.57
C PRO A 325 27.84 -10.07 7.07
N ARG A 326 27.50 -9.32 6.02
CA ARG A 326 28.44 -8.46 5.29
C ARG A 326 28.87 -7.24 6.11
N MET A 327 30.03 -7.33 6.76
CA MET A 327 30.75 -6.19 7.32
C MET A 327 31.73 -5.62 6.28
N ALA A 328 31.42 -4.43 5.74
CA ALA A 328 32.16 -3.82 4.64
C ALA A 328 32.41 -2.31 4.85
N GLY A 329 33.65 -1.89 4.67
CA GLY A 329 34.08 -0.50 4.79
C GLY A 329 35.55 -0.32 4.43
N TYR A 330 36.10 0.88 4.67
CA TYR A 330 37.51 1.20 4.40
C TYR A 330 38.49 0.72 5.48
N ALA A 331 37.99 0.36 6.66
CA ALA A 331 38.76 -0.29 7.72
C ALA A 331 38.64 -1.82 7.59
N LYS A 332 39.64 -2.55 8.10
CA LYS A 332 39.55 -4.02 8.25
C LYS A 332 38.32 -4.35 9.12
N PRO A 333 37.42 -5.26 8.68
CA PRO A 333 36.31 -5.70 9.52
C PRO A 333 36.81 -6.50 10.72
N ASN A 334 36.06 -6.44 11.81
CA ASN A 334 36.28 -7.29 12.97
C ASN A 334 35.97 -8.76 12.65
N ALA A 335 36.64 -9.68 13.33
CA ALA A 335 36.31 -11.09 13.24
C ALA A 335 35.03 -11.39 14.03
N PHE A 336 34.23 -12.32 13.53
CA PHE A 336 33.23 -13.00 14.36
C PHE A 336 33.94 -13.90 15.41
N PRO A 337 33.30 -14.21 16.55
CA PRO A 337 33.81 -15.24 17.47
C PRO A 337 33.96 -16.59 16.76
N GLU A 338 34.89 -17.44 17.22
CA GLU A 338 35.09 -18.79 16.66
C GLU A 338 33.82 -19.66 16.77
N ARG A 339 32.98 -19.39 17.78
CA ARG A 339 31.64 -19.95 17.95
C ARG A 339 30.60 -19.00 17.36
N PHE A 340 30.49 -18.99 16.03
CA PHE A 340 29.52 -18.20 15.29
C PHE A 340 28.47 -19.07 14.56
N ALA A 341 27.21 -18.65 14.59
CA ALA A 341 26.12 -19.22 13.80
C ALA A 341 25.19 -18.10 13.29
N GLN A 342 24.51 -18.32 12.16
CA GLN A 342 23.48 -17.43 11.64
C GLN A 342 22.17 -18.18 11.37
N LEU A 343 21.05 -17.60 11.81
CA LEU A 343 19.71 -18.16 11.71
C LEU A 343 18.75 -17.22 10.95
N GLU A 344 17.88 -17.81 10.13
CA GLU A 344 16.81 -17.14 9.38
C GLU A 344 15.52 -18.01 9.40
N ILE A 345 14.40 -17.44 8.95
CA ILE A 345 13.18 -18.18 8.59
C ILE A 345 12.87 -18.00 7.09
N PRO A 346 12.29 -19.00 6.40
CA PRO A 346 11.87 -18.89 5.01
C PRO A 346 11.07 -17.61 4.74
N THR A 347 11.52 -16.85 3.73
CA THR A 347 10.98 -15.53 3.39
C THR A 347 10.78 -15.43 1.88
N LEU A 348 9.54 -15.24 1.43
CA LEU A 348 9.22 -15.03 0.00
C LEU A 348 9.34 -13.55 -0.39
N TRP A 349 9.77 -13.31 -1.63
CA TRP A 349 10.09 -11.99 -2.22
C TRP A 349 10.87 -11.07 -1.25
N PRO A 350 12.06 -11.48 -0.80
CA PRO A 350 12.81 -10.74 0.20
C PRO A 350 13.17 -9.33 -0.30
N VAL A 351 13.04 -8.35 0.60
CA VAL A 351 13.25 -6.92 0.29
C VAL A 351 12.27 -6.38 -0.78
N THR A 352 11.00 -6.78 -0.70
CA THR A 352 9.90 -6.24 -1.53
C THR A 352 8.71 -5.82 -0.65
N PRO A 353 7.76 -5.02 -1.18
CA PRO A 353 6.54 -4.65 -0.44
C PRO A 353 5.60 -5.83 -0.11
N GLY A 354 5.66 -6.92 -0.85
CA GLY A 354 4.89 -8.15 -0.67
C GLY A 354 5.66 -9.26 0.06
N GLU A 355 6.74 -8.93 0.76
CA GLU A 355 7.56 -9.90 1.51
C GLU A 355 6.72 -10.69 2.54
N SER A 356 6.84 -12.03 2.55
CA SER A 356 6.00 -12.90 3.39
C SER A 356 6.80 -13.94 4.18
N ILE A 357 6.39 -14.17 5.43
CA ILE A 357 7.01 -15.10 6.40
C ILE A 357 5.93 -15.94 7.13
N SER A 358 6.36 -16.96 7.89
CA SER A 358 5.48 -17.71 8.79
C SER A 358 5.73 -17.36 10.26
N TRP A 359 4.63 -17.15 11.00
CA TRP A 359 4.63 -17.04 12.45
C TRP A 359 5.03 -18.36 13.14
N ASN A 360 4.80 -19.51 12.48
CA ASN A 360 5.26 -20.80 12.99
C ASN A 360 6.78 -20.83 13.00
N ASP A 361 7.43 -20.58 11.86
CA ASP A 361 8.90 -20.59 11.71
C ASP A 361 9.58 -19.63 12.72
N ARG A 362 9.01 -18.44 12.91
CA ARG A 362 9.45 -17.48 13.93
C ARG A 362 9.32 -18.07 15.35
N GLY A 363 8.22 -18.77 15.64
CA GLY A 363 8.03 -19.50 16.89
C GLY A 363 8.96 -20.71 17.06
N ASN A 364 9.33 -21.41 15.98
CA ASN A 364 10.36 -22.46 16.00
C ASN A 364 11.72 -21.86 16.38
N LEU A 365 12.09 -20.74 15.75
CA LEU A 365 13.31 -19.97 16.05
C LEU A 365 13.34 -19.48 17.51
N GLU A 366 12.23 -18.98 18.04
CA GLU A 366 12.10 -18.60 19.45
C GLU A 366 12.36 -19.78 20.40
N ARG A 367 11.76 -20.95 20.13
CA ARG A 367 11.98 -22.16 20.93
C ARG A 367 13.42 -22.67 20.85
N LEU A 368 14.08 -22.60 19.68
CA LEU A 368 15.51 -22.91 19.54
C LEU A 368 16.39 -21.98 20.39
N LEU A 369 16.12 -20.68 20.39
CA LEU A 369 16.86 -19.70 21.19
C LEU A 369 16.61 -19.88 22.70
N GLU A 370 15.39 -20.26 23.09
CA GLU A 370 15.05 -20.63 24.47
C GLU A 370 15.77 -21.89 24.93
N ALA A 371 15.83 -22.93 24.08
CA ALA A 371 16.55 -24.17 24.36
C ALA A 371 18.06 -23.93 24.52
N TYR A 372 18.65 -23.11 23.63
CA TYR A 372 20.04 -22.67 23.74
C TYR A 372 20.33 -21.92 25.05
N LEU A 373 19.42 -21.02 25.46
CA LEU A 373 19.50 -20.29 26.74
C LEU A 373 18.94 -21.05 27.96
N GLN A 374 18.60 -22.33 27.83
CA GLN A 374 18.05 -23.18 28.91
C GLN A 374 16.89 -22.50 29.66
N ILE A 375 16.05 -21.76 28.93
CA ILE A 375 14.84 -21.12 29.45
C ILE A 375 13.76 -22.20 29.61
N PRO A 376 13.07 -22.29 30.77
CA PRO A 376 12.00 -23.27 30.94
C PRO A 376 10.88 -23.09 29.90
N LYS A 377 10.45 -24.20 29.29
CA LYS A 377 9.25 -24.22 28.43
C LYS A 377 8.02 -23.80 29.23
N PRO A 378 7.13 -22.96 28.68
CA PRO A 378 6.06 -22.34 29.45
C PRO A 378 4.88 -23.31 29.64
N ALA A 379 4.19 -23.22 30.78
CA ALA A 379 2.81 -23.69 30.86
C ALA A 379 1.94 -22.77 30.00
N SER A 380 1.04 -23.35 29.20
CA SER A 380 0.35 -22.65 28.11
C SER A 380 -0.57 -21.52 28.58
N ARG A 381 -0.69 -20.47 27.75
CA ARG A 381 -1.71 -19.42 27.87
C ARG A 381 -2.28 -19.06 26.50
N ARG A 382 -3.55 -18.65 26.48
CA ARG A 382 -4.24 -18.02 25.34
C ARG A 382 -4.11 -16.50 25.44
N GLY A 383 -4.23 -15.81 24.32
CA GLY A 383 -4.05 -14.35 24.23
C GLY A 383 -5.33 -13.52 24.39
N GLU A 384 -5.13 -12.21 24.22
CA GLU A 384 -6.04 -11.06 24.09
C GLU A 384 -5.24 -10.02 23.26
N GLY A 385 -5.78 -9.01 22.58
CA GLY A 385 -7.16 -8.54 22.39
C GLY A 385 -7.08 -7.08 21.88
N ALA A 386 -7.62 -6.78 20.69
CA ALA A 386 -7.36 -5.50 20.02
C ALA A 386 -8.15 -4.32 20.59
N GLY A 387 -7.54 -3.12 20.57
CA GLY A 387 -8.14 -1.87 21.03
C GLY A 387 -8.45 -0.90 19.89
N GLY A 388 -9.73 -0.56 19.72
CA GLY A 388 -10.20 0.39 18.69
C GLY A 388 -9.81 1.86 18.96
N ARG A 389 -10.05 2.72 17.98
CA ARG A 389 -9.81 4.17 18.04
C ARG A 389 -11.10 4.97 17.78
N ASP A 390 -11.14 6.20 18.26
CA ASP A 390 -12.21 7.15 17.97
C ASP A 390 -12.30 7.50 16.47
N VAL A 391 -13.52 7.72 16.01
CA VAL A 391 -13.85 8.05 14.60
C VAL A 391 -14.25 9.52 14.50
N THR A 392 -13.49 10.30 13.74
CA THR A 392 -13.91 11.64 13.28
C THR A 392 -14.91 11.54 12.12
N GLU A 393 -15.77 12.55 12.00
CA GLU A 393 -16.84 12.59 11.00
C GLU A 393 -16.34 12.37 9.56
N THR A 394 -16.79 11.28 8.94
CA THR A 394 -16.15 10.70 7.74
C THR A 394 -16.79 11.22 6.45
N SER A 395 -15.97 11.82 5.57
CA SER A 395 -16.41 12.40 4.30
C SER A 395 -17.04 11.37 3.35
N VAL A 396 -17.87 11.82 2.39
CA VAL A 396 -18.43 10.95 1.35
C VAL A 396 -17.31 10.30 0.53
N LEU A 397 -16.34 11.09 0.08
CA LEU A 397 -15.22 10.60 -0.73
C LEU A 397 -14.44 9.49 -0.02
N GLN A 398 -14.06 9.69 1.25
CA GLN A 398 -13.34 8.68 2.03
C GLN A 398 -14.10 7.34 2.05
N VAL A 399 -15.42 7.38 2.25
CA VAL A 399 -16.24 6.16 2.37
C VAL A 399 -16.44 5.44 1.03
N LEU A 400 -16.44 6.16 -0.09
CA LEU A 400 -16.48 5.56 -1.43
C LEU A 400 -15.11 5.01 -1.87
N VAL A 401 -14.03 5.68 -1.46
CA VAL A 401 -12.64 5.23 -1.64
C VAL A 401 -12.36 3.97 -0.83
N GLU A 402 -12.78 3.91 0.43
CA GLU A 402 -12.53 2.77 1.32
C GLU A 402 -13.52 1.61 1.12
N ALA A 403 -14.58 1.81 0.34
CA ALA A 403 -15.38 0.73 -0.22
C ALA A 403 -14.60 0.04 -1.37
N TYR A 404 -14.53 -1.28 -1.34
CA TYR A 404 -13.96 -2.08 -2.42
C TYR A 404 -15.08 -2.54 -3.36
N GLY A 405 -14.82 -2.52 -4.66
CA GLY A 405 -15.69 -3.14 -5.67
C GLY A 405 -15.03 -3.04 -7.04
N ALA A 406 -14.40 -4.12 -7.50
CA ALA A 406 -13.84 -4.19 -8.84
C ALA A 406 -14.95 -4.41 -9.90
N SER A 407 -14.61 -4.33 -11.18
CA SER A 407 -15.58 -4.49 -12.29
C SER A 407 -16.35 -5.81 -12.18
N GLY A 408 -17.68 -5.74 -12.12
CA GLY A 408 -18.58 -6.89 -11.93
C GLY A 408 -18.83 -7.27 -10.46
N HIS A 409 -18.22 -6.56 -9.49
CA HIS A 409 -18.25 -6.84 -8.05
C HIS A 409 -18.55 -5.57 -7.22
N GLU A 410 -19.28 -4.60 -7.76
CA GLU A 410 -19.43 -3.25 -7.16
C GLU A 410 -20.42 -3.18 -5.99
N GLU A 411 -21.01 -4.29 -5.53
CA GLU A 411 -22.07 -4.38 -4.49
C GLU A 411 -21.84 -3.47 -3.28
N ASN A 412 -20.60 -3.37 -2.81
CA ASN A 412 -20.26 -2.62 -1.62
C ASN A 412 -20.13 -1.11 -1.90
N VAL A 413 -19.71 -0.74 -3.11
CA VAL A 413 -19.75 0.65 -3.60
C VAL A 413 -21.20 1.06 -3.87
N ARG A 414 -22.00 0.19 -4.49
CA ARG A 414 -23.47 0.29 -4.66
C ARG A 414 -24.16 0.65 -3.33
N LYS A 415 -23.86 -0.11 -2.26
CA LYS A 415 -24.35 0.14 -0.89
C LYS A 415 -23.80 1.47 -0.32
N ALA A 416 -22.53 1.78 -0.55
CA ALA A 416 -21.90 3.02 -0.05
C ALA A 416 -22.52 4.27 -0.66
N VAL A 417 -22.75 4.31 -1.98
CA VAL A 417 -23.47 5.38 -2.70
C VAL A 417 -24.87 5.57 -2.11
N LEU A 418 -25.67 4.50 -2.03
CA LEU A 418 -27.02 4.55 -1.46
C LEU A 418 -27.02 5.07 -0.02
N SER A 419 -26.04 4.67 0.81
CA SER A 419 -25.91 5.13 2.21
C SER A 419 -25.70 6.63 2.39
N ARG A 420 -25.34 7.35 1.32
CA ARG A 420 -25.05 8.80 1.35
C ARG A 420 -26.12 9.68 0.70
N LEU A 421 -27.10 9.08 0.02
CA LEU A 421 -28.31 9.77 -0.43
C LEU A 421 -29.36 9.85 0.70
N ASP A 422 -30.21 10.88 0.70
CA ASP A 422 -31.32 10.97 1.66
C ASP A 422 -32.36 9.87 1.50
N ALA A 423 -33.04 9.49 2.59
CA ALA A 423 -34.06 8.42 2.60
C ALA A 423 -35.30 8.68 1.72
N ARG A 424 -35.45 9.88 1.12
CA ARG A 424 -36.42 10.17 0.04
C ARG A 424 -35.85 9.84 -1.34
N LEU A 425 -34.57 10.14 -1.56
CA LEU A 425 -33.85 9.88 -2.81
C LEU A 425 -33.53 8.39 -2.97
N GLN A 426 -33.08 7.72 -1.91
CA GLN A 426 -32.83 6.26 -1.88
C GLN A 426 -34.01 5.43 -2.43
N LYS A 427 -35.25 5.87 -2.17
CA LYS A 427 -36.49 5.21 -2.63
C LYS A 427 -36.84 5.44 -4.10
N ARG A 428 -36.10 6.32 -4.77
CA ARG A 428 -36.22 6.67 -6.20
C ARG A 428 -35.04 6.15 -7.03
N VAL A 429 -34.04 5.55 -6.39
CA VAL A 429 -32.93 4.91 -7.10
C VAL A 429 -33.40 3.54 -7.56
N GLU A 430 -33.39 3.30 -8.87
CA GLU A 430 -33.50 1.97 -9.44
C GLU A 430 -32.12 1.29 -9.47
N THR A 431 -32.08 -0.04 -9.39
CA THR A 431 -30.89 -0.81 -9.80
C THR A 431 -31.27 -1.61 -11.03
N ASP A 432 -30.61 -1.35 -12.15
CA ASP A 432 -30.95 -1.99 -13.42
C ASP A 432 -30.34 -3.41 -13.56
N PRO A 433 -30.65 -4.17 -14.62
CA PRO A 433 -30.13 -5.53 -14.81
C PRO A 433 -28.61 -5.65 -15.01
N ALA A 434 -27.89 -4.55 -15.22
CA ALA A 434 -26.42 -4.51 -15.27
C ALA A 434 -25.81 -4.04 -13.93
N GLY A 435 -26.65 -3.74 -12.93
CA GLY A 435 -26.23 -3.26 -11.60
C GLY A 435 -26.07 -1.75 -11.49
N ASN A 436 -26.35 -0.98 -12.56
CA ASN A 436 -26.25 0.48 -12.53
C ASN A 436 -27.27 1.05 -11.52
N LEU A 437 -26.87 2.02 -10.72
CA LEU A 437 -27.82 2.81 -9.92
C LEU A 437 -28.33 3.98 -10.77
N ILE A 438 -29.64 4.06 -10.97
CA ILE A 438 -30.28 5.10 -11.80
C ILE A 438 -31.23 5.92 -10.94
N LEU A 439 -31.00 7.24 -10.86
CA LEU A 439 -31.84 8.20 -10.14
C LEU A 439 -32.35 9.28 -11.08
N HIS A 440 -33.64 9.27 -11.37
CA HIS A 440 -34.30 10.35 -12.13
C HIS A 440 -34.80 11.47 -11.20
N LEU A 441 -34.52 12.72 -11.57
CA LEU A 441 -34.99 13.95 -10.94
C LEU A 441 -35.69 14.87 -11.96
N GLY A 442 -36.84 15.41 -11.56
CA GLY A 442 -37.67 16.30 -12.37
C GLY A 442 -38.90 15.61 -12.96
N ASP A 443 -39.35 16.09 -14.11
CA ASP A 443 -40.62 15.76 -14.76
C ASP A 443 -40.39 15.07 -16.12
N GLU A 444 -40.85 13.82 -16.27
CA GLU A 444 -40.80 13.09 -17.56
C GLU A 444 -41.58 13.81 -18.69
N LYS A 445 -42.60 14.59 -18.31
CA LYS A 445 -43.50 15.29 -19.24
C LYS A 445 -43.01 16.71 -19.49
N ARG A 446 -42.12 16.83 -20.47
CA ARG A 446 -41.52 18.10 -20.92
C ARG A 446 -42.59 19.16 -21.27
N GLU A 447 -42.58 20.30 -20.57
CA GLU A 447 -43.16 21.54 -21.09
C GLU A 447 -42.11 22.28 -21.94
N GLY A 448 -42.41 22.52 -23.22
CA GLY A 448 -41.55 23.30 -24.11
C GLY A 448 -40.32 22.56 -24.64
N LYS A 449 -39.14 23.18 -24.55
CA LYS A 449 -37.89 22.76 -25.23
C LYS A 449 -36.77 22.31 -24.27
N THR A 450 -37.07 22.02 -23.01
CA THR A 450 -36.04 21.57 -22.05
C THR A 450 -35.36 20.29 -22.53
N PRO A 451 -34.01 20.23 -22.60
CA PRO A 451 -33.29 19.00 -22.91
C PRO A 451 -33.34 18.02 -21.74
N ARG A 452 -33.41 16.72 -22.03
CA ARG A 452 -33.05 15.67 -21.06
C ARG A 452 -31.54 15.58 -20.98
N ILE A 453 -31.01 15.51 -19.77
CA ILE A 453 -29.58 15.31 -19.56
C ILE A 453 -29.30 14.14 -18.64
N ALA A 454 -28.17 13.46 -18.86
CA ALA A 454 -27.68 12.41 -17.98
C ALA A 454 -26.28 12.79 -17.43
N PHE A 455 -26.05 12.52 -16.15
CA PHE A 455 -24.72 12.51 -15.53
C PHE A 455 -24.34 11.07 -15.21
N VAL A 456 -23.13 10.64 -15.59
CA VAL A 456 -22.69 9.24 -15.46
C VAL A 456 -21.31 9.20 -14.80
N ALA A 457 -21.16 8.42 -13.74
CA ALA A 457 -19.91 8.21 -12.97
C ALA A 457 -19.79 6.73 -12.60
N HIS A 458 -18.61 6.12 -12.64
CA HIS A 458 -18.49 4.66 -12.51
C HIS A 458 -18.11 4.17 -11.09
N MET A 459 -18.70 3.05 -10.68
CA MET A 459 -18.55 2.50 -9.33
C MET A 459 -17.38 1.52 -9.19
N ASP A 460 -16.87 0.95 -10.28
CA ASP A 460 -15.84 -0.09 -10.23
C ASP A 460 -14.43 0.47 -9.94
N GLU A 461 -13.41 -0.38 -10.05
CA GLU A 461 -11.99 -0.07 -9.93
C GLU A 461 -11.16 -1.22 -10.52
N ILE A 462 -9.97 -0.93 -11.07
CA ILE A 462 -9.00 -1.97 -11.47
C ILE A 462 -8.75 -3.02 -10.36
N GLY A 463 -8.66 -4.28 -10.75
CA GLY A 463 -8.46 -5.41 -9.83
C GLY A 463 -8.10 -6.69 -10.56
N TYR A 464 -8.43 -7.83 -9.96
CA TYR A 464 -8.26 -9.15 -10.58
C TYR A 464 -9.39 -10.10 -10.17
N GLU A 465 -9.60 -11.18 -10.91
CA GLU A 465 -10.56 -12.25 -10.61
C GLU A 465 -9.87 -13.62 -10.54
N VAL A 466 -10.19 -14.44 -9.54
CA VAL A 466 -9.63 -15.78 -9.37
C VAL A 466 -10.14 -16.71 -10.47
N LYS A 467 -9.27 -17.00 -11.41
CA LYS A 467 -9.53 -17.84 -12.59
C LYS A 467 -9.35 -19.33 -12.29
N LYS A 468 -8.38 -19.67 -11.45
CA LYS A 468 -8.07 -21.05 -11.03
C LYS A 468 -7.31 -21.04 -9.69
N ILE A 469 -7.58 -22.06 -8.87
CA ILE A 469 -6.71 -22.44 -7.75
C ILE A 469 -5.75 -23.51 -8.30
N GLU A 470 -4.44 -23.28 -8.17
CA GLU A 470 -3.38 -24.20 -8.58
C GLU A 470 -3.14 -25.31 -7.53
N ASP A 471 -2.54 -26.43 -7.96
CA ASP A 471 -2.35 -27.62 -7.10
C ASP A 471 -1.53 -27.31 -5.84
N ASP A 472 -0.60 -26.34 -5.92
CA ASP A 472 0.24 -25.82 -4.84
C ASP A 472 -0.43 -24.75 -3.96
N GLY A 473 -1.70 -24.41 -4.26
CA GLY A 473 -2.49 -23.43 -3.53
C GLY A 473 -2.45 -22.00 -4.06
N ARG A 474 -1.62 -21.68 -5.07
CA ARG A 474 -1.60 -20.34 -5.69
C ARG A 474 -2.91 -20.04 -6.40
N LEU A 475 -3.28 -18.76 -6.46
CA LEU A 475 -4.40 -18.30 -7.26
C LEU A 475 -3.86 -17.78 -8.59
N LEU A 476 -4.23 -18.40 -9.71
CA LEU A 476 -4.08 -17.80 -11.03
C LEU A 476 -5.24 -16.81 -11.24
N VAL A 477 -4.93 -15.56 -11.59
CA VAL A 477 -5.96 -14.50 -11.72
C VAL A 477 -6.01 -13.90 -13.12
N SER A 478 -7.20 -13.46 -13.52
CA SER A 478 -7.42 -12.59 -14.69
C SER A 478 -7.37 -11.13 -14.24
N VAL A 479 -6.81 -10.22 -15.05
CA VAL A 479 -6.85 -8.77 -14.74
C VAL A 479 -8.25 -8.22 -15.02
N LEU A 480 -8.76 -7.37 -14.12
CA LEU A 480 -9.95 -6.54 -14.31
C LEU A 480 -9.49 -5.09 -14.48
N GLY A 481 -9.80 -4.49 -15.63
CA GLY A 481 -9.36 -3.14 -15.97
C GLY A 481 -7.90 -3.01 -16.41
N GLY A 482 -7.47 -1.79 -16.76
CA GLY A 482 -6.16 -1.52 -17.35
C GLY A 482 -5.21 -0.77 -16.42
N GLY A 483 -3.96 -1.21 -16.26
CA GLY A 483 -3.01 -0.51 -15.40
C GLY A 483 -1.58 -1.04 -15.45
N TYR A 484 -0.66 -0.28 -14.87
CA TYR A 484 0.75 -0.65 -14.78
C TYR A 484 0.97 -1.73 -13.70
N GLN A 485 0.99 -2.99 -14.13
CA GLN A 485 1.17 -4.17 -13.26
C GLN A 485 2.38 -4.06 -12.31
N GLU A 486 3.49 -3.43 -12.71
CA GLU A 486 4.68 -3.25 -11.87
C GLU A 486 4.44 -2.35 -10.62
N TYR A 487 3.30 -1.64 -10.53
CA TYR A 487 2.86 -0.95 -9.30
C TYR A 487 2.10 -1.87 -8.32
N PHE A 488 1.75 -3.10 -8.75
CA PHE A 488 0.84 -4.01 -8.06
C PHE A 488 1.46 -5.38 -7.78
N LEU A 489 2.28 -5.90 -8.71
CA LEU A 489 3.07 -7.10 -8.51
C LEU A 489 4.12 -6.87 -7.41
N GLY A 490 4.43 -7.91 -6.63
CA GLY A 490 5.32 -7.80 -5.46
C GLY A 490 4.77 -6.92 -4.32
N HIS A 491 3.44 -6.76 -4.23
CA HIS A 491 2.76 -6.01 -3.17
C HIS A 491 1.66 -6.85 -2.50
N VAL A 492 1.22 -6.38 -1.33
CA VAL A 492 0.10 -6.93 -0.56
C VAL A 492 -1.24 -6.83 -1.33
N ALA A 493 -2.07 -7.86 -1.18
CA ALA A 493 -3.36 -8.02 -1.82
C ALA A 493 -4.45 -8.44 -0.82
N LEU A 494 -5.70 -8.22 -1.19
CA LEU A 494 -6.91 -8.70 -0.51
C LEU A 494 -7.75 -9.51 -1.49
N VAL A 495 -8.00 -10.79 -1.18
CA VAL A 495 -8.94 -11.67 -1.87
C VAL A 495 -10.30 -11.54 -1.17
N HIS A 496 -11.26 -10.88 -1.81
CA HIS A 496 -12.63 -10.70 -1.32
C HIS A 496 -13.47 -11.90 -1.73
N LYS A 497 -14.19 -12.47 -0.75
CA LYS A 497 -14.95 -13.71 -0.93
C LYS A 497 -16.46 -13.46 -0.96
N ALA A 498 -17.19 -14.39 -1.57
CA ALA A 498 -18.65 -14.36 -1.65
C ALA A 498 -19.41 -14.29 -0.30
N ASP A 499 -18.76 -14.51 0.85
CA ASP A 499 -19.34 -14.32 2.19
C ASP A 499 -19.21 -12.89 2.74
N GLY A 500 -18.53 -11.99 2.02
CA GLY A 500 -18.26 -10.61 2.42
C GLY A 500 -17.03 -10.43 3.32
N THR A 501 -16.28 -11.50 3.60
CA THR A 501 -14.97 -11.42 4.26
C THR A 501 -13.84 -11.36 3.23
N ALA A 502 -12.65 -10.94 3.66
CA ALA A 502 -11.45 -10.91 2.81
C ALA A 502 -10.31 -11.70 3.46
N THR A 503 -9.48 -12.35 2.63
CA THR A 503 -8.25 -13.04 3.01
C THR A 503 -7.05 -12.24 2.48
N GLY A 504 -5.97 -12.12 3.27
CA GLY A 504 -4.74 -11.46 2.81
C GLY A 504 -3.94 -12.30 1.82
N GLY A 505 -3.07 -11.64 1.05
CA GLY A 505 -2.14 -12.29 0.12
C GLY A 505 -1.07 -11.35 -0.41
N ALA A 506 -0.25 -11.84 -1.34
CA ALA A 506 0.64 -11.02 -2.16
C ALA A 506 0.50 -11.38 -3.64
N LEU A 507 0.54 -10.38 -4.51
CA LEU A 507 0.71 -10.56 -5.94
C LEU A 507 2.18 -10.91 -6.23
N GLU A 508 2.41 -11.93 -7.03
CA GLU A 508 3.76 -12.42 -7.31
C GLU A 508 4.53 -11.51 -8.26
N LEU A 509 5.86 -11.51 -8.12
CA LEU A 509 6.75 -10.89 -9.11
C LEU A 509 7.03 -11.86 -10.28
N PRO A 510 7.25 -11.35 -11.51
CA PRO A 510 7.60 -12.18 -12.66
C PRO A 510 8.83 -13.08 -12.42
N ALA A 511 8.90 -14.20 -13.13
CA ALA A 511 9.98 -15.16 -12.99
C ALA A 511 11.35 -14.52 -13.27
N GLY A 512 12.27 -14.60 -12.31
CA GLY A 512 13.62 -14.03 -12.42
C GLY A 512 13.75 -12.54 -12.09
N TRP A 513 12.76 -11.93 -11.43
CA TRP A 513 12.79 -10.54 -10.92
C TRP A 513 14.04 -10.19 -10.09
N ASP A 514 14.67 -11.19 -9.47
CA ASP A 514 15.86 -11.07 -8.63
C ASP A 514 17.19 -11.13 -9.42
N GLN A 515 17.14 -11.51 -10.69
CA GLN A 515 18.33 -11.76 -11.51
C GLN A 515 18.95 -10.47 -12.06
N PRO A 516 20.30 -10.31 -12.02
CA PRO A 516 20.96 -9.15 -12.60
C PRO A 516 20.64 -8.97 -14.09
N GLY A 517 20.08 -7.81 -14.44
CA GLY A 517 19.67 -7.50 -15.82
C GLY A 517 18.22 -7.87 -16.16
N PHE A 518 17.38 -8.22 -15.17
CA PHE A 518 15.94 -8.30 -15.34
C PHE A 518 15.35 -6.97 -15.87
N GLU A 519 14.48 -7.05 -16.87
CA GLU A 519 13.64 -5.95 -17.36
C GLU A 519 12.17 -6.37 -17.23
N TRP A 520 11.31 -5.49 -16.68
CA TRP A 520 9.85 -5.73 -16.60
C TRP A 520 9.29 -5.85 -18.05
N PRO A 521 8.44 -6.87 -18.35
CA PRO A 521 8.04 -7.27 -19.70
C PRO A 521 7.06 -6.30 -20.43
N HIS A 522 7.47 -5.05 -20.65
CA HIS A 522 6.62 -4.00 -21.20
C HIS A 522 5.88 -4.38 -22.51
N GLY A 523 4.66 -3.84 -22.65
CA GLY A 523 3.85 -3.88 -23.87
C GLY A 523 2.85 -5.03 -23.85
N PRO A 524 2.44 -5.58 -25.02
CA PRO A 524 1.54 -6.73 -25.08
C PRO A 524 2.00 -7.93 -24.23
N ARG A 525 3.33 -8.10 -24.09
CA ARG A 525 3.95 -9.15 -23.27
C ARG A 525 3.54 -9.12 -21.80
N SER A 526 3.23 -7.95 -21.22
CA SER A 526 2.78 -7.89 -19.81
C SER A 526 1.33 -8.33 -19.62
N MET A 527 0.58 -8.55 -20.71
CA MET A 527 -0.76 -9.15 -20.70
C MET A 527 -0.73 -10.66 -21.00
N ASP A 528 0.37 -11.18 -21.54
CA ASP A 528 0.58 -12.61 -21.79
C ASP A 528 1.08 -13.37 -20.55
N GLU A 529 1.70 -12.66 -19.58
CA GLU A 529 2.21 -13.29 -18.35
C GLU A 529 1.10 -13.59 -17.33
N PRO A 530 1.06 -14.81 -16.75
CA PRO A 530 0.04 -15.18 -15.77
C PRO A 530 0.30 -14.49 -14.42
N VAL A 531 -0.59 -13.58 -14.04
CA VAL A 531 -0.57 -13.00 -12.69
C VAL A 531 -1.01 -14.06 -11.67
N GLN A 532 -0.21 -14.22 -10.61
CA GLN A 532 -0.48 -15.16 -9.52
C GLN A 532 -0.59 -14.42 -8.17
N VAL A 533 -1.35 -14.99 -7.24
CA VAL A 533 -1.49 -14.50 -5.86
C VAL A 533 -1.16 -15.61 -4.88
N TYR A 534 -0.29 -15.31 -3.92
CA TYR A 534 -0.03 -16.16 -2.75
C TYR A 534 -1.03 -15.87 -1.65
N VAL A 535 -1.60 -16.93 -1.05
CA VAL A 535 -2.54 -16.83 0.08
C VAL A 535 -2.12 -17.66 1.30
N GLY A 536 -0.82 -17.98 1.43
CA GLY A 536 -0.25 -18.57 2.66
C GLY A 536 -0.53 -20.06 2.82
N THR A 537 -0.59 -20.77 1.70
CA THR A 537 -1.00 -22.17 1.57
C THR A 537 -0.03 -22.94 0.68
N HIS A 538 -0.08 -24.27 0.74
CA HIS A 538 0.79 -25.19 0.03
C HIS A 538 0.02 -26.26 -0.76
N SER A 539 -1.32 -26.17 -0.80
CA SER A 539 -2.16 -26.97 -1.70
C SER A 539 -3.48 -26.29 -2.01
N ALA A 540 -4.10 -26.64 -3.14
CA ALA A 540 -5.44 -26.18 -3.51
C ALA A 540 -6.47 -26.37 -2.37
N LYS A 541 -6.39 -27.51 -1.68
CA LYS A 541 -7.28 -27.89 -0.57
C LYS A 541 -7.14 -26.99 0.67
N GLU A 542 -5.95 -26.45 0.94
CA GLU A 542 -5.75 -25.47 2.01
C GLU A 542 -6.34 -24.11 1.63
N THR A 543 -6.19 -23.72 0.36
CA THR A 543 -6.77 -22.49 -0.20
C THR A 543 -8.31 -22.52 -0.17
N GLU A 544 -8.92 -23.65 -0.53
CA GLU A 544 -10.36 -23.89 -0.37
C GLU A 544 -10.82 -23.79 1.10
N GLN A 545 -9.98 -24.20 2.06
CA GLN A 545 -10.28 -24.10 3.50
C GLN A 545 -10.24 -22.65 4.03
N LEU A 546 -9.59 -21.71 3.34
CA LEU A 546 -9.73 -20.27 3.60
C LEU A 546 -11.06 -19.70 3.08
N GLY A 547 -11.89 -20.54 2.45
CA GLY A 547 -13.17 -20.20 1.84
C GLY A 547 -13.08 -19.68 0.39
N ILE A 548 -11.86 -19.60 -0.16
CA ILE A 548 -11.57 -18.99 -1.48
C ILE A 548 -12.02 -19.92 -2.61
N LYS A 549 -12.57 -19.33 -3.68
CA LYS A 549 -13.13 -20.02 -4.85
C LYS A 549 -12.74 -19.31 -6.15
N VAL A 550 -12.90 -20.02 -7.27
CA VAL A 550 -12.94 -19.41 -8.61
C VAL A 550 -14.13 -18.46 -8.69
N GLY A 551 -13.91 -17.24 -9.17
CA GLY A 551 -14.90 -16.15 -9.17
C GLY A 551 -14.89 -15.25 -7.93
N ASP A 552 -14.10 -15.56 -6.88
CA ASP A 552 -13.72 -14.54 -5.90
C ASP A 552 -12.74 -13.54 -6.56
N TRP A 553 -12.61 -12.33 -6.01
CA TRP A 553 -11.89 -11.21 -6.67
C TRP A 553 -10.83 -10.57 -5.77
N VAL A 554 -9.85 -9.91 -6.38
CA VAL A 554 -8.63 -9.45 -5.71
C VAL A 554 -8.38 -7.96 -5.96
N THR A 555 -7.96 -7.24 -4.91
CA THR A 555 -7.59 -5.82 -4.98
C THR A 555 -6.36 -5.52 -4.12
N ILE A 556 -5.77 -4.34 -4.34
CA ILE A 556 -4.74 -3.79 -3.46
C ILE A 556 -5.42 -3.13 -2.25
N PRO A 557 -4.95 -3.36 -1.01
CA PRO A 557 -5.51 -2.74 0.19
C PRO A 557 -5.32 -1.21 0.18
N LYS A 558 -6.43 -0.47 0.23
CA LYS A 558 -6.49 1.00 0.21
C LYS A 558 -6.96 1.62 1.53
N GLU A 559 -6.81 2.94 1.62
CA GLU A 559 -6.98 3.82 2.79
C GLU A 559 -6.99 5.26 2.24
N TYR A 560 -7.88 6.14 2.74
CA TYR A 560 -7.89 7.55 2.34
C TYR A 560 -6.89 8.37 3.18
N ARG A 561 -6.01 9.14 2.53
CA ARG A 561 -4.96 9.92 3.21
C ARG A 561 -5.06 11.40 2.88
N SER A 562 -5.25 12.24 3.88
CA SER A 562 -5.07 13.70 3.74
C SER A 562 -3.58 14.02 3.56
N LEU A 563 -3.23 14.68 2.47
CA LEU A 563 -1.91 15.29 2.25
C LEU A 563 -1.92 16.74 2.77
N LEU A 564 -0.89 17.53 2.45
CA LEU A 564 -0.87 18.94 2.81
C LEU A 564 -1.97 19.76 2.13
N GLY A 565 -2.39 20.84 2.79
CA GLY A 565 -3.36 21.82 2.28
C GLY A 565 -4.76 21.26 2.08
N LYS A 566 -5.09 20.92 0.83
CA LYS A 566 -6.39 20.37 0.39
C LYS A 566 -6.27 19.14 -0.50
N ARG A 567 -5.05 18.60 -0.64
CA ARG A 567 -4.80 17.40 -1.43
C ARG A 567 -5.03 16.12 -0.64
N ALA A 568 -5.31 15.04 -1.34
CA ALA A 568 -5.47 13.71 -0.77
C ALA A 568 -4.80 12.65 -1.65
N ASN A 569 -4.39 11.53 -1.03
CA ASN A 569 -3.90 10.33 -1.69
C ASN A 569 -4.82 9.15 -1.38
N ALA A 570 -5.04 8.29 -2.37
CA ALA A 570 -5.68 6.99 -2.25
C ALA A 570 -5.30 6.08 -3.43
N ARG A 571 -5.94 4.90 -3.52
CA ARG A 571 -6.19 4.20 -4.78
C ARG A 571 -7.67 4.36 -5.11
N SER A 572 -8.02 4.41 -6.39
CA SER A 572 -9.42 4.54 -6.84
C SER A 572 -10.03 5.87 -6.43
N PHE A 573 -9.35 6.97 -6.76
CA PHE A 573 -10.04 8.24 -7.02
C PHE A 573 -10.76 8.19 -8.37
N ASP A 574 -10.20 7.46 -9.35
CA ASP A 574 -10.93 6.84 -10.45
C ASP A 574 -11.92 5.77 -9.91
N ASP A 575 -13.25 5.89 -10.07
CA ASP A 575 -14.05 7.13 -10.18
C ASP A 575 -14.90 7.35 -8.91
N ARG A 576 -14.26 7.15 -7.75
CA ARG A 576 -14.90 7.46 -6.46
C ARG A 576 -15.02 8.97 -6.23
N VAL A 577 -14.32 9.79 -7.01
CA VAL A 577 -14.47 11.25 -7.04
C VAL A 577 -15.70 11.67 -7.85
N GLY A 578 -15.95 11.13 -9.05
CA GLY A 578 -17.19 11.38 -9.80
C GLY A 578 -18.41 10.83 -9.08
N CYS A 579 -18.33 9.62 -8.53
CA CYS A 579 -19.36 9.07 -7.64
C CYS A 579 -19.71 10.04 -6.49
N ALA A 580 -18.69 10.63 -5.83
CA ALA A 580 -18.88 11.63 -4.78
C ALA A 580 -19.47 12.94 -5.33
N ALA A 581 -19.03 13.38 -6.52
CA ALA A 581 -19.51 14.59 -7.16
C ALA A 581 -21.01 14.51 -7.50
N LEU A 582 -21.48 13.36 -8.01
CA LEU A 582 -22.90 13.12 -8.24
C LEU A 582 -23.70 13.16 -6.92
N ILE A 583 -23.21 12.52 -5.86
CA ILE A 583 -23.90 12.49 -4.55
C ILE A 583 -24.03 13.90 -3.96
N GLU A 584 -22.94 14.69 -3.93
CA GLU A 584 -22.99 16.07 -3.43
C GLU A 584 -23.83 17.00 -4.33
N ALA A 585 -23.78 16.81 -5.65
CA ALA A 585 -24.63 17.57 -6.57
C ALA A 585 -26.13 17.26 -6.36
N VAL A 586 -26.48 15.98 -6.17
CA VAL A 586 -27.84 15.52 -5.87
C VAL A 586 -28.32 16.03 -4.51
N ARG A 587 -27.46 16.04 -3.48
CA ARG A 587 -27.75 16.69 -2.17
C ARG A 587 -28.04 18.19 -2.32
N ALA A 588 -27.28 18.90 -3.15
CA ALA A 588 -27.46 20.33 -3.42
C ALA A 588 -28.60 20.66 -4.43
N LEU A 589 -29.16 19.64 -5.08
CA LEU A 589 -30.39 19.71 -5.88
C LEU A 589 -31.63 19.45 -5.01
N GLY A 590 -31.57 18.44 -4.14
CA GLY A 590 -32.73 17.91 -3.43
C GLY A 590 -33.60 16.99 -4.32
N PRO A 591 -34.72 16.49 -3.79
CA PRO A 591 -35.59 15.57 -4.53
C PRO A 591 -36.48 16.24 -5.60
N ASP A 592 -36.66 17.56 -5.54
CA ASP A 592 -37.68 18.29 -6.29
C ASP A 592 -37.01 19.26 -7.27
N LEU A 593 -37.04 18.93 -8.57
CA LEU A 593 -36.36 19.68 -9.63
C LEU A 593 -37.33 20.00 -10.80
N PRO A 594 -38.35 20.85 -10.56
CA PRO A 594 -39.47 21.05 -11.49
C PRO A 594 -39.03 21.66 -12.83
N GLY A 595 -39.66 21.22 -13.92
CA GLY A 595 -39.41 21.69 -15.28
C GLY A 595 -38.09 21.20 -15.89
N ARG A 596 -37.46 20.19 -15.30
CA ARG A 596 -36.20 19.55 -15.74
C ARG A 596 -36.38 18.05 -15.93
N ASP A 597 -35.49 17.42 -16.69
CA ASP A 597 -35.50 15.98 -16.99
C ASP A 597 -34.05 15.48 -16.85
N VAL A 598 -33.66 15.06 -15.64
CA VAL A 598 -32.25 14.83 -15.27
C VAL A 598 -32.06 13.44 -14.67
N THR A 599 -31.20 12.63 -15.29
CA THR A 599 -30.83 11.31 -14.78
C THR A 599 -29.42 11.33 -14.20
N PHE A 600 -29.25 10.80 -12.99
CA PHE A 600 -27.95 10.48 -12.40
C PHE A 600 -27.75 8.97 -12.48
N ILE A 601 -26.62 8.54 -13.03
CA ILE A 601 -26.25 7.14 -13.21
C ILE A 601 -24.94 6.90 -12.49
N TRP A 602 -24.92 5.95 -11.57
CA TRP A 602 -23.68 5.33 -11.10
C TRP A 602 -23.53 3.98 -11.80
N SER A 603 -22.54 3.88 -12.70
CA SER A 603 -22.38 2.77 -13.64
C SER A 603 -21.54 1.62 -13.10
N THR A 604 -21.64 0.46 -13.75
CA THR A 604 -20.80 -0.73 -13.55
C THR A 604 -19.87 -0.95 -14.73
N GLU A 605 -18.77 -1.69 -14.50
CA GLU A 605 -17.89 -2.19 -15.56
C GLU A 605 -17.40 -1.14 -16.60
N GLU A 606 -16.98 0.06 -16.18
CA GLU A 606 -16.33 1.05 -17.07
C GLU A 606 -14.98 0.52 -17.54
N GLU A 607 -14.15 0.12 -16.58
CA GLU A 607 -12.73 -0.22 -16.73
C GLU A 607 -12.49 -1.40 -17.69
N VAL A 608 -13.52 -2.22 -17.88
CA VAL A 608 -13.55 -3.42 -18.74
C VAL A 608 -14.37 -3.21 -20.02
N GLY A 609 -14.74 -1.96 -20.36
CA GLY A 609 -15.30 -1.57 -21.65
C GLY A 609 -16.63 -0.84 -21.64
N LEU A 610 -16.86 0.10 -20.71
CA LEU A 610 -18.05 0.97 -20.64
C LEU A 610 -19.39 0.22 -20.53
N LYS A 611 -19.40 -0.99 -19.94
CA LYS A 611 -20.49 -1.96 -20.17
C LYS A 611 -21.79 -1.56 -19.47
N GLY A 612 -21.72 -1.10 -18.22
CA GLY A 612 -22.88 -0.65 -17.46
C GLY A 612 -23.56 0.55 -18.13
N ALA A 613 -22.78 1.57 -18.49
CA ALA A 613 -23.30 2.72 -19.25
C ALA A 613 -23.84 2.32 -20.63
N ALA A 614 -23.25 1.34 -21.32
CA ALA A 614 -23.77 0.86 -22.60
C ALA A 614 -25.15 0.18 -22.45
N ALA A 615 -25.34 -0.61 -21.38
CA ALA A 615 -26.62 -1.21 -21.04
C ALA A 615 -27.67 -0.15 -20.68
N ALA A 616 -27.30 0.84 -19.86
CA ALA A 616 -28.18 1.96 -19.50
C ALA A 616 -28.57 2.80 -20.74
N ALA A 617 -27.60 3.14 -21.59
CA ALA A 617 -27.83 3.87 -22.83
C ALA A 617 -28.77 3.13 -23.80
N GLU A 618 -28.56 1.83 -24.00
CA GLU A 618 -29.43 1.02 -24.87
C GLU A 618 -30.84 0.89 -24.28
N ARG A 619 -30.97 0.68 -22.97
CA ARG A 619 -32.26 0.63 -22.27
C ARG A 619 -33.01 1.96 -22.43
N MET A 620 -32.40 3.07 -22.05
CA MET A 620 -33.01 4.40 -22.16
C MET A 620 -33.41 4.70 -23.61
N ALA A 621 -32.61 4.32 -24.60
CA ALA A 621 -32.99 4.46 -26.01
C ALA A 621 -34.20 3.60 -26.42
N LYS A 622 -34.28 2.33 -25.99
CA LYS A 622 -35.42 1.44 -26.24
C LYS A 622 -36.72 1.95 -25.61
N GLU A 623 -36.63 2.63 -24.46
CA GLU A 623 -37.79 3.22 -23.76
C GLU A 623 -38.23 4.59 -24.31
N GLY A 624 -37.48 5.20 -25.25
CA GLY A 624 -37.71 6.58 -25.69
C GLY A 624 -37.16 7.65 -24.72
N HIS A 625 -36.40 7.21 -23.71
CA HIS A 625 -35.83 8.02 -22.64
C HIS A 625 -34.35 8.39 -22.84
N ALA A 626 -33.78 8.17 -24.03
CA ALA A 626 -32.41 8.64 -24.35
C ALA A 626 -32.23 10.14 -23.99
N PRO A 627 -31.08 10.52 -23.40
CA PRO A 627 -30.79 11.91 -23.08
C PRO A 627 -30.37 12.69 -24.34
N ASP A 628 -30.74 13.97 -24.40
CA ASP A 628 -30.27 14.87 -25.46
C ASP A 628 -28.77 15.22 -25.26
N PHE A 629 -28.32 15.28 -24.00
CA PHE A 629 -26.92 15.48 -23.62
C PHE A 629 -26.49 14.51 -22.52
N VAL A 630 -25.28 13.95 -22.61
CA VAL A 630 -24.64 13.21 -21.53
C VAL A 630 -23.39 13.93 -21.05
N PHE A 631 -23.23 14.00 -19.74
CA PHE A 631 -22.05 14.50 -19.06
C PHE A 631 -21.42 13.32 -18.31
N ALA A 632 -20.45 12.66 -18.94
CA ALA A 632 -19.58 11.74 -18.21
C ALA A 632 -18.82 12.55 -17.14
N ILE A 633 -18.88 12.09 -15.90
CA ILE A 633 -18.21 12.67 -14.74
C ILE A 633 -17.13 11.67 -14.35
N ASP A 634 -15.92 11.93 -14.82
CA ASP A 634 -14.83 10.96 -14.95
C ASP A 634 -13.48 11.69 -14.81
N THR A 635 -12.37 10.99 -14.66
CA THR A 635 -11.05 11.61 -14.49
C THR A 635 -10.66 12.53 -15.64
N PHE A 636 -9.97 13.63 -15.33
CA PHE A 636 -9.05 14.23 -16.28
C PHE A 636 -7.63 13.83 -15.91
N VAL A 637 -7.16 12.73 -16.50
CA VAL A 637 -5.81 12.21 -16.29
C VAL A 637 -4.80 13.32 -16.59
N SER A 638 -4.09 13.80 -15.56
CA SER A 638 -3.30 15.02 -15.64
C SER A 638 -1.80 14.74 -15.79
N SER A 639 -1.12 15.57 -16.59
CA SER A 639 0.35 15.64 -16.65
C SER A 639 0.95 16.58 -15.60
N ASP A 640 0.21 16.92 -14.54
CA ASP A 640 0.67 17.71 -13.38
C ASP A 640 1.66 16.97 -12.45
N SER A 641 2.55 16.16 -13.05
CA SER A 641 3.63 15.43 -12.41
C SER A 641 4.98 15.88 -13.01
N PRO A 642 6.08 15.93 -12.23
CA PRO A 642 7.42 16.18 -12.77
C PRO A 642 7.93 15.06 -13.69
N LEU A 643 7.24 13.91 -13.73
CA LEU A 643 7.53 12.79 -14.64
C LEU A 643 6.80 12.86 -15.98
N GLU A 644 5.78 13.72 -16.12
CA GLU A 644 4.88 13.69 -17.25
C GLU A 644 5.16 14.78 -18.29
N SER A 645 4.86 14.47 -19.55
CA SER A 645 5.05 15.43 -20.64
C SER A 645 3.91 16.44 -20.68
N LYS A 646 4.22 17.69 -20.30
CA LYS A 646 3.30 18.86 -20.33
C LYS A 646 2.72 19.20 -21.72
N ARG A 647 3.09 18.47 -22.76
CA ARG A 647 2.59 18.62 -24.14
C ARG A 647 1.10 18.31 -24.27
N ILE A 648 0.55 17.51 -23.36
CA ILE A 648 -0.86 17.09 -23.31
C ILE A 648 -1.32 17.07 -21.85
N ALA A 649 -2.61 17.25 -21.62
CA ALA A 649 -3.25 17.09 -20.31
C ALA A 649 -2.67 17.89 -19.12
N ASP A 650 -2.03 19.04 -19.37
CA ASP A 650 -1.43 19.87 -18.32
C ASP A 650 -2.49 20.73 -17.59
N ALA A 651 -3.40 20.05 -16.88
CA ALA A 651 -4.40 20.65 -16.01
C ALA A 651 -3.92 20.52 -14.54
N GLU A 652 -3.46 21.61 -13.96
CA GLU A 652 -2.91 21.64 -12.59
C GLU A 652 -3.97 21.28 -11.54
N ILE A 653 -3.58 20.49 -10.52
CA ILE A 653 -4.49 20.14 -9.43
C ILE A 653 -4.69 21.31 -8.46
N GLY A 654 -5.94 21.50 -8.04
CA GLY A 654 -6.39 22.58 -7.18
C GLY A 654 -6.80 23.85 -7.94
N LYS A 655 -6.85 23.85 -9.28
CA LYS A 655 -7.27 25.00 -10.11
C LYS A 655 -8.75 24.99 -10.52
N GLY A 656 -9.49 23.91 -10.28
CA GLY A 656 -10.89 23.74 -10.67
C GLY A 656 -11.12 22.49 -11.53
N PHE A 657 -12.39 22.14 -11.73
CA PHE A 657 -12.80 21.02 -12.59
C PHE A 657 -12.35 21.24 -14.04
N VAL A 658 -12.24 20.18 -14.83
CA VAL A 658 -11.79 20.22 -16.24
C VAL A 658 -12.94 19.83 -17.16
N VAL A 659 -13.17 20.58 -18.24
CA VAL A 659 -13.93 20.08 -19.40
C VAL A 659 -12.98 19.23 -20.23
N ARG A 660 -13.22 17.93 -20.28
CA ARG A 660 -12.43 16.92 -21.00
C ARG A 660 -12.86 16.94 -22.47
N ALA A 661 -12.39 17.98 -23.16
CA ALA A 661 -12.90 18.39 -24.47
C ALA A 661 -12.51 17.43 -25.61
N VAL A 662 -11.37 16.74 -25.48
CA VAL A 662 -10.92 15.69 -26.41
C VAL A 662 -10.24 14.58 -25.62
N ASP A 663 -10.60 13.33 -25.93
CA ASP A 663 -9.87 12.12 -25.53
C ASP A 663 -9.86 11.08 -26.67
N ASN A 664 -9.57 9.80 -26.38
CA ASN A 664 -9.51 8.74 -27.40
C ASN A 664 -10.91 8.28 -27.88
N SER A 665 -11.98 8.70 -27.19
CA SER A 665 -13.36 8.27 -27.41
C SER A 665 -14.30 9.37 -27.91
N ASN A 666 -14.03 10.63 -27.56
CA ASN A 666 -14.94 11.75 -27.80
C ASN A 666 -14.23 13.06 -28.19
N ILE A 667 -14.92 13.89 -28.97
CA ILE A 667 -14.56 15.28 -29.26
C ILE A 667 -15.79 16.14 -28.96
N THR A 668 -15.73 16.90 -27.88
CA THR A 668 -16.78 17.86 -27.51
C THR A 668 -16.68 19.10 -28.40
N SER A 669 -17.80 19.57 -28.95
CA SER A 669 -17.79 20.80 -29.77
C SER A 669 -17.38 22.01 -28.92
N ARG A 670 -16.64 22.95 -29.53
CA ARG A 670 -16.19 24.16 -28.83
C ARG A 670 -17.36 24.97 -28.24
N GLU A 671 -18.51 24.99 -28.91
CA GLU A 671 -19.72 25.67 -28.43
C GLU A 671 -20.13 25.17 -27.03
N TYR A 672 -20.10 23.85 -26.82
CA TYR A 672 -20.47 23.28 -25.53
C TYR A 672 -19.37 23.46 -24.47
N VAL A 673 -18.09 23.43 -24.86
CA VAL A 673 -16.97 23.80 -23.95
C VAL A 673 -17.12 25.25 -23.49
N ASP A 674 -17.28 26.19 -24.42
CA ASP A 674 -17.46 27.61 -24.12
C ASP A 674 -18.75 27.83 -23.28
N ARG A 675 -19.85 27.09 -23.54
CA ARG A 675 -21.09 27.15 -22.73
C ARG A 675 -20.87 26.71 -21.28
N VAL A 676 -20.19 25.58 -21.04
CA VAL A 676 -19.89 25.10 -19.67
C VAL A 676 -18.94 26.05 -18.95
N VAL A 677 -17.90 26.55 -19.62
CA VAL A 677 -16.94 27.50 -19.04
C VAL A 677 -17.60 28.85 -18.71
N ASN A 678 -18.56 29.31 -19.52
CA ASN A 678 -19.35 30.50 -19.23
C ASN A 678 -20.25 30.29 -18.01
N LEU A 679 -21.03 29.19 -17.96
CA LEU A 679 -21.86 28.85 -16.79
C LEU A 679 -21.05 28.73 -15.50
N ALA A 680 -19.85 28.16 -15.56
CA ALA A 680 -18.93 28.11 -14.44
C ALA A 680 -18.50 29.50 -13.97
N ARG A 681 -18.04 30.36 -14.90
CA ARG A 681 -17.62 31.74 -14.61
C ARG A 681 -18.74 32.56 -13.97
N ASP A 682 -19.95 32.48 -14.51
CA ASP A 682 -21.10 33.26 -14.07
C ASP A 682 -21.59 32.84 -12.66
N ASN A 683 -21.23 31.63 -12.22
CA ASN A 683 -21.48 31.11 -10.87
C ASN A 683 -20.24 31.15 -9.95
N GLY A 684 -19.12 31.77 -10.38
CA GLY A 684 -17.88 31.85 -9.61
C GLY A 684 -17.12 30.54 -9.44
N ILE A 685 -17.47 29.51 -10.24
CA ILE A 685 -16.85 28.18 -10.23
C ILE A 685 -15.59 28.23 -11.10
N ARG A 686 -14.47 27.73 -10.58
CA ARG A 686 -13.21 27.65 -11.32
C ARG A 686 -13.23 26.45 -12.26
N ALA A 687 -12.87 26.68 -13.51
CA ALA A 687 -12.90 25.69 -14.58
C ALA A 687 -11.61 25.73 -15.41
N GLN A 688 -11.19 24.55 -15.86
CA GLN A 688 -10.13 24.28 -16.84
C GLN A 688 -10.78 23.58 -18.04
N TYR A 689 -10.05 23.44 -19.14
CA TYR A 689 -10.45 22.60 -20.27
C TYR A 689 -9.22 22.11 -21.02
N GLY A 690 -9.27 20.91 -21.60
CA GLY A 690 -8.07 20.33 -22.21
C GLY A 690 -8.29 19.04 -23.01
N VAL A 691 -7.16 18.49 -23.45
CA VAL A 691 -7.03 17.24 -24.20
C VAL A 691 -6.28 16.25 -23.33
N THR A 692 -6.78 15.01 -23.19
CA THR A 692 -6.11 13.91 -22.47
C THR A 692 -6.27 12.58 -23.21
N GLY A 693 -5.87 11.47 -22.59
CA GLY A 693 -6.10 10.10 -23.09
C GLY A 693 -7.20 9.37 -22.32
N GLY A 694 -7.54 8.16 -22.76
CA GLY A 694 -8.58 7.32 -22.15
C GLY A 694 -9.93 7.40 -22.87
N GLY A 695 -10.88 6.58 -22.40
CA GLY A 695 -12.30 6.61 -22.78
C GLY A 695 -13.16 7.12 -21.62
N ASN A 696 -14.46 7.33 -21.85
CA ASN A 696 -15.41 7.69 -20.80
C ASN A 696 -16.81 7.14 -21.12
N ASP A 697 -17.61 6.87 -20.09
CA ASP A 697 -18.96 6.29 -20.18
C ASP A 697 -19.97 7.10 -21.03
N GLY A 698 -19.72 8.39 -21.28
CA GLY A 698 -20.57 9.19 -22.15
C GLY A 698 -20.46 8.79 -23.63
N ALA A 699 -19.37 8.13 -24.04
CA ALA A 699 -19.13 7.76 -25.43
C ALA A 699 -20.19 6.80 -25.99
N VAL A 700 -20.67 5.85 -25.17
CA VAL A 700 -21.64 4.82 -25.59
C VAL A 700 -23.07 5.34 -25.79
N PHE A 701 -23.41 6.53 -25.28
CA PHE A 701 -24.69 7.19 -25.55
C PHE A 701 -24.75 7.84 -26.94
N THR A 702 -23.61 8.23 -27.52
CA THR A 702 -23.55 9.02 -28.77
C THR A 702 -24.28 8.37 -29.95
N ARG A 703 -24.20 7.04 -30.06
CA ARG A 703 -24.89 6.23 -31.09
C ARG A 703 -26.43 6.28 -31.01
N TYR A 704 -26.99 6.79 -29.92
CA TYR A 704 -28.43 6.97 -29.70
C TYR A 704 -28.87 8.44 -29.85
N GLY A 705 -27.96 9.33 -30.27
CA GLY A 705 -28.23 10.74 -30.57
C GLY A 705 -27.77 11.74 -29.50
N SER A 706 -27.29 11.26 -28.36
CA SER A 706 -26.82 12.12 -27.25
C SER A 706 -25.51 12.84 -27.57
N VAL A 707 -25.40 14.13 -27.23
CA VAL A 707 -24.12 14.85 -27.26
C VAL A 707 -23.33 14.55 -25.99
N ASN A 708 -22.10 14.06 -26.11
CA ASN A 708 -21.22 13.82 -24.96
C ASN A 708 -20.34 15.04 -24.62
N ILE A 709 -20.41 15.50 -23.37
CA ILE A 709 -19.66 16.62 -22.80
C ILE A 709 -18.98 16.14 -21.49
N PRO A 710 -17.83 15.44 -21.56
CA PRO A 710 -17.17 14.90 -20.38
C PRO A 710 -16.59 16.01 -19.49
N LEU A 711 -16.81 15.89 -18.19
CA LEU A 711 -16.32 16.79 -17.14
C LEU A 711 -15.56 15.97 -16.10
N GLY A 712 -14.54 16.55 -15.48
CA GLY A 712 -13.71 15.80 -14.53
C GLY A 712 -12.97 16.67 -13.53
N TRP A 713 -12.17 16.02 -12.71
CA TRP A 713 -11.14 16.66 -11.87
C TRP A 713 -9.76 16.27 -12.42
N PRO A 714 -8.74 17.13 -12.28
CA PRO A 714 -7.39 16.76 -12.66
C PRO A 714 -6.83 15.70 -11.69
N LEU A 715 -6.43 14.54 -12.20
CA LEU A 715 -5.92 13.41 -11.41
C LEU A 715 -4.44 13.16 -11.71
N ARG A 716 -3.59 13.23 -10.69
CA ARG A 716 -2.20 12.76 -10.79
C ARG A 716 -2.16 11.25 -10.55
N TYR A 717 -1.36 10.55 -11.36
CA TYR A 717 -1.02 9.13 -11.17
C TYR A 717 -2.19 8.13 -11.35
N SER A 718 -3.11 8.38 -12.30
CA SER A 718 -4.26 7.50 -12.59
C SER A 718 -3.87 6.04 -12.79
N HIS A 719 -4.73 5.15 -12.28
CA HIS A 719 -4.64 3.69 -12.33
C HIS A 719 -3.42 3.17 -11.56
N SER A 720 -3.25 3.67 -10.33
CA SER A 720 -2.13 3.31 -9.44
C SER A 720 -2.51 3.30 -7.95
N PRO A 721 -1.70 2.69 -7.05
CA PRO A 721 -1.92 2.76 -5.59
C PRO A 721 -1.77 4.17 -4.99
N GLY A 722 -1.36 5.13 -5.81
CA GLY A 722 -0.76 6.40 -5.42
C GLY A 722 -1.48 7.64 -5.91
N GLU A 723 -2.67 7.50 -6.49
CA GLU A 723 -3.47 8.59 -7.04
C GLU A 723 -3.58 9.82 -6.11
N VAL A 724 -3.47 11.03 -6.68
CA VAL A 724 -3.55 12.31 -5.94
C VAL A 724 -4.48 13.32 -6.61
N ILE A 725 -5.36 13.89 -5.80
CA ILE A 725 -6.31 14.95 -6.16
C ILE A 725 -6.15 16.19 -5.28
N ASP A 726 -6.79 17.30 -5.67
CA ASP A 726 -7.16 18.38 -4.74
C ASP A 726 -8.68 18.39 -4.51
N THR A 727 -9.11 18.35 -3.24
CA THR A 727 -10.53 18.32 -2.86
C THR A 727 -11.32 19.56 -3.28
N ARG A 728 -10.64 20.66 -3.64
CA ARG A 728 -11.28 21.88 -4.19
C ARG A 728 -11.75 21.70 -5.64
N ASP A 729 -11.27 20.69 -6.34
CA ASP A 729 -11.69 20.43 -7.73
C ASP A 729 -12.95 19.56 -7.76
N LEU A 730 -13.08 18.61 -6.82
CA LEU A 730 -14.34 17.90 -6.50
C LEU A 730 -15.45 18.89 -6.08
N ASP A 731 -15.13 19.85 -5.20
CA ASP A 731 -16.05 20.93 -4.80
C ASP A 731 -16.47 21.83 -5.97
N ALA A 732 -15.60 22.04 -6.96
CA ALA A 732 -15.96 22.76 -8.19
C ALA A 732 -16.82 21.90 -9.14
N LEU A 733 -16.52 20.60 -9.23
CA LEU A 733 -17.19 19.63 -10.10
C LEU A 733 -18.64 19.38 -9.66
N SER A 734 -18.89 19.12 -8.37
CA SER A 734 -20.26 18.94 -7.86
C SER A 734 -21.11 20.20 -8.05
N LYS A 735 -20.53 21.39 -7.87
CA LYS A 735 -21.21 22.67 -8.10
C LYS A 735 -21.58 22.88 -9.56
N ILE A 736 -20.70 22.60 -10.53
CA ILE A 736 -21.06 22.78 -11.94
C ILE A 736 -22.13 21.76 -12.37
N ILE A 737 -22.09 20.52 -11.85
CA ILE A 737 -23.16 19.52 -12.07
C ILE A 737 -24.51 20.04 -11.57
N SER A 738 -24.58 20.59 -10.35
CA SER A 738 -25.82 21.21 -9.84
C SER A 738 -26.27 22.44 -10.64
N VAL A 739 -25.36 23.22 -11.23
CA VAL A 739 -25.70 24.36 -12.11
C VAL A 739 -26.24 23.85 -13.44
N LEU A 740 -25.60 22.87 -14.08
CA LEU A 740 -26.03 22.26 -15.34
C LEU A 740 -27.43 21.63 -15.19
N ALA A 741 -27.67 20.86 -14.13
CA ALA A 741 -28.99 20.30 -13.81
C ALA A 741 -30.09 21.36 -13.62
N LYS A 742 -29.74 22.58 -13.19
CA LYS A 742 -30.69 23.70 -13.00
C LYS A 742 -30.81 24.63 -14.22
N SER A 743 -29.87 24.60 -15.17
CA SER A 743 -29.68 25.69 -16.16
C SER A 743 -29.25 25.30 -17.58
N TRP A 744 -29.10 24.01 -17.91
CA TRP A 744 -28.86 23.56 -19.29
C TRP A 744 -30.08 23.71 -20.21
#